data_AF-A0A800M619-F1
#
_entry.id   AF-A0A800M619-F1
#
_cell.length_a   1.000
_cell.length_b   1.000
_cell.length_c   1.000
_cell.angle_alpha   90.00
_cell.angle_beta   90.00
_cell.angle_gamma   90.00
#
_symmetry.space_group_name_H-M   'P 1'
#
loop_
_entity.id
_entity.type
_entity.pdbx_description
1 polymer ?
#
loop_
_entity_poly.entity_id
_entity_poly.type
_entity_poly.pdbx_seq_one_letter_code
_entity_poly.pdbx_strand_id
1 'polypeptide(L)'
;MARFVLLIIAAVSIGGIAFSLGSGDRAHTQSQQRAIVRETLDDAVAMVLDRAIDGGERGWSRTSPFRDFDVNGYEVTLEDYRLEDGDQVAAFTLVAQVGGAMVRQTSRYRLEDPNWPGPLWVDAPVAIAEVDPRAKIDGKDPSGTRAPIFDATRFGAYRLDRVLDLNQMSGALGDSLARARGTLAPLEVHGSTASILDRYDSPSPTEVVGKALSEFDPSRDVRFASSTRITDEREFGSFRERSDTRIVHVRGDLTIAASGEVTGGGILVVEGDLHVEGKLRWGGLVVVRSQEQALEIDLESGDVQIRGGLLVDHEAPPPGGHTDLTVLRDLSGRWSPLYGQYGRGTPGYATFRANYPFYDHQHRFDHVEPEVRTFYFAERGRDRHEDHTWLRRTLGDIQATYPGEEVYVRFRNPHNHGAALFHLVAGDSTYSGAVVSGFGGHARPGDRWASPSFAPSELDTLIVDVQSLRMLTHLTDREEPESPYWPWPGSTCTNRPLCVGYMDDRDGALAVQVVRSLTDQPLYEATIYWHTHAEGYPENDAEQAADAAWRAAIQSGTADYGTSLRAGPKTRLLFENAQVARVLNRLGFNQLELLHVGSFVEDVSSPSPTIPSGPSPSGGGDDGGTGGPQIVTVCHKGKTKTVSLSSLASHLGHGDSVGFCPRVGGDEEDDDDDD
;
A
#
# COMPACT_ATOMS: atom_id res chain seq x y z
N MET A 1 12.18 -37.09 4.61
CA MET A 1 12.56 -36.40 3.37
C MET A 1 12.89 -34.91 3.56
N ALA A 2 12.27 -34.21 4.52
CA ALA A 2 12.59 -32.80 4.83
C ALA A 2 14.07 -32.53 5.22
N ARG A 3 14.74 -33.47 5.89
CA ARG A 3 16.20 -33.38 6.17
C ARG A 3 17.08 -33.58 4.94
N PHE A 4 16.55 -34.13 3.84
CA PHE A 4 17.29 -34.36 2.60
C PHE A 4 17.19 -33.15 1.66
N VAL A 5 16.09 -32.39 1.72
CA VAL A 5 15.90 -31.14 0.97
C VAL A 5 16.73 -30.00 1.55
N LEU A 6 16.84 -29.89 2.88
CA LEU A 6 17.75 -28.94 3.54
C LEU A 6 19.24 -29.22 3.24
N LEU A 7 19.58 -30.51 3.04
CA LEU A 7 20.92 -30.91 2.57
C LEU A 7 21.16 -30.58 1.09
N ILE A 8 20.12 -30.57 0.25
CA ILE A 8 20.24 -30.21 -1.17
C ILE A 8 20.28 -28.70 -1.36
N ILE A 9 19.55 -27.91 -0.56
CA ILE A 9 19.66 -26.43 -0.60
C ILE A 9 21.02 -25.98 -0.07
N ALA A 10 21.51 -26.58 1.03
CA ALA A 10 22.88 -26.38 1.48
C ALA A 10 23.90 -26.84 0.43
N ALA A 11 23.67 -27.95 -0.28
CA ALA A 11 24.54 -28.42 -1.35
C ALA A 11 24.44 -27.61 -2.65
N VAL A 12 23.38 -26.85 -2.89
CA VAL A 12 23.25 -25.94 -4.05
C VAL A 12 23.90 -24.59 -3.74
N SER A 13 23.80 -24.08 -2.50
CA SER A 13 24.56 -22.91 -2.05
C SER A 13 26.06 -23.20 -1.94
N ILE A 14 26.44 -24.38 -1.44
CA ILE A 14 27.84 -24.85 -1.42
C ILE A 14 28.29 -25.28 -2.82
N GLY A 15 27.38 -25.80 -3.66
CA GLY A 15 27.65 -26.27 -5.02
C GLY A 15 27.86 -25.13 -6.01
N GLY A 16 27.15 -24.01 -5.86
CA GLY A 16 27.42 -22.76 -6.60
C GLY A 16 28.77 -22.15 -6.25
N ILE A 17 29.19 -22.28 -4.98
CA ILE A 17 30.55 -21.92 -4.53
C ILE A 17 31.59 -22.92 -5.09
N ALA A 18 31.27 -24.21 -5.18
CA ALA A 18 32.17 -25.23 -5.73
C ALA A 18 32.32 -25.16 -7.26
N PHE A 19 31.30 -24.71 -8.01
CA PHE A 19 31.38 -24.58 -9.46
C PHE A 19 32.11 -23.30 -9.93
N SER A 20 32.26 -22.27 -9.08
CA SER A 20 33.11 -21.10 -9.40
C SER A 20 34.56 -21.26 -8.95
N LEU A 21 34.87 -22.25 -8.09
CA LEU A 21 36.24 -22.59 -7.67
C LEU A 21 37.12 -23.18 -8.79
N GLY A 22 36.56 -23.41 -9.98
CA GLY A 22 37.28 -23.90 -11.17
C GLY A 22 37.84 -22.81 -12.11
N SER A 23 37.41 -21.56 -11.97
CA SER A 23 37.99 -20.42 -12.71
C SER A 23 38.76 -19.56 -11.72
N GLY A 24 40.10 -19.55 -11.83
CA GLY A 24 41.04 -18.95 -10.87
C GLY A 24 40.99 -17.43 -10.68
N ASP A 25 39.85 -16.79 -10.88
CA ASP A 25 39.69 -15.36 -10.71
C ASP A 25 39.18 -15.02 -9.30
N ARG A 26 40.14 -14.94 -8.36
CA ARG A 26 39.89 -14.54 -6.96
C ARG A 26 39.11 -13.23 -6.86
N ALA A 27 39.21 -12.34 -7.85
CA ALA A 27 38.48 -11.07 -7.86
C ALA A 27 36.97 -11.28 -8.00
N HIS A 28 36.53 -12.30 -8.75
CA HIS A 28 35.12 -12.62 -8.93
C HIS A 28 34.50 -13.24 -7.67
N THR A 29 35.20 -14.17 -7.01
CA THR A 29 34.74 -14.71 -5.72
C THR A 29 34.65 -13.62 -4.65
N GLN A 30 35.62 -12.71 -4.61
CA GLN A 30 35.62 -11.60 -3.65
C GLN A 30 34.49 -10.59 -3.93
N SER A 31 34.17 -10.31 -5.20
CA SER A 31 33.05 -9.41 -5.54
C SER A 31 31.70 -10.02 -5.20
N GLN A 32 31.52 -11.33 -5.44
CA GLN A 32 30.31 -12.06 -5.04
C GLN A 32 30.14 -12.07 -3.52
N GLN A 33 31.21 -12.36 -2.77
CA GLN A 33 31.19 -12.29 -1.31
C GLN A 33 30.80 -10.90 -0.83
N ARG A 34 31.39 -9.84 -1.39
CA ARG A 34 31.03 -8.45 -1.04
C ARG A 34 29.56 -8.11 -1.31
N ALA A 35 28.99 -8.63 -2.40
CA ALA A 35 27.57 -8.42 -2.70
C ALA A 35 26.68 -9.08 -1.65
N ILE A 36 26.98 -10.33 -1.28
CA ILE A 36 26.26 -11.07 -0.23
C ILE A 36 26.37 -10.34 1.11
N VAL A 37 27.56 -9.88 1.50
CA VAL A 37 27.74 -9.14 2.77
C VAL A 37 26.90 -7.86 2.80
N ARG A 38 26.79 -7.14 1.69
CA ARG A 38 25.96 -5.92 1.61
C ARG A 38 24.48 -6.23 1.77
N GLU A 39 23.98 -7.25 1.08
CA GLU A 39 22.59 -7.70 1.23
C GLU A 39 22.30 -8.12 2.67
N THR A 40 23.21 -8.88 3.30
CA THR A 40 23.12 -9.23 4.73
C THR A 40 23.12 -7.99 5.64
N LEU A 41 23.90 -6.95 5.33
CA LEU A 41 23.92 -5.71 6.11
C LEU A 41 22.63 -4.90 5.94
N ASP A 42 22.03 -4.87 4.76
CA ASP A 42 20.76 -4.19 4.52
C ASP A 42 19.61 -4.88 5.27
N ASP A 43 19.59 -6.21 5.31
CA ASP A 43 18.66 -6.98 6.16
C ASP A 43 18.91 -6.71 7.66
N ALA A 44 20.18 -6.63 8.07
CA ALA A 44 20.58 -6.37 9.44
C ALA A 44 20.18 -4.96 9.91
N VAL A 45 20.23 -3.97 9.02
CA VAL A 45 19.73 -2.60 9.26
C VAL A 45 18.26 -2.64 9.67
N ALA A 46 17.41 -3.38 8.97
CA ALA A 46 15.99 -3.49 9.29
C ALA A 46 15.77 -4.08 10.70
N MET A 47 16.54 -5.10 11.09
CA MET A 47 16.46 -5.71 12.42
C MET A 47 16.91 -4.75 13.55
N VAL A 48 17.95 -3.94 13.31
CA VAL A 48 18.43 -2.95 14.28
C VAL A 48 17.40 -1.84 14.45
N LEU A 49 16.80 -1.37 13.35
CA LEU A 49 15.76 -0.35 13.36
C LEU A 49 14.53 -0.81 14.14
N ASP A 50 14.01 -1.99 13.83
CA ASP A 50 12.86 -2.60 14.52
C ASP A 50 13.07 -2.60 16.05
N ARG A 51 14.24 -3.08 16.49
CA ARG A 51 14.59 -3.14 17.92
C ARG A 51 14.86 -1.76 18.54
N ALA A 52 15.53 -0.87 17.81
CA ALA A 52 15.86 0.46 18.29
C ALA A 52 14.62 1.33 18.46
N ILE A 53 13.59 1.12 17.63
CA ILE A 53 12.31 1.82 17.70
C ILE A 53 11.41 1.20 18.78
N ASP A 54 11.25 -0.13 18.80
CA ASP A 54 10.38 -0.82 19.77
C ASP A 54 10.83 -0.66 21.23
N GLY A 55 12.14 -0.50 21.47
CA GLY A 55 12.71 -0.36 22.80
C GLY A 55 12.52 1.03 23.44
N GLY A 56 12.18 2.05 22.66
CA GLY A 56 11.89 3.39 23.15
C GLY A 56 10.43 3.69 22.94
N GLU A 57 9.62 3.66 24.00
CA GLU A 57 8.15 3.75 23.94
C GLU A 57 7.58 4.88 23.07
N ARG A 58 8.39 5.89 22.68
CA ARG A 58 8.06 7.01 21.75
C ARG A 58 9.28 7.59 21.00
N GLY A 59 10.28 6.79 20.63
CA GLY A 59 11.47 7.28 19.93
C GLY A 59 12.63 6.28 19.97
N TRP A 60 13.83 6.73 19.61
CA TRP A 60 14.99 5.84 19.64
C TRP A 60 15.30 5.32 21.05
N SER A 61 15.56 4.02 21.16
CA SER A 61 16.11 3.41 22.37
C SER A 61 17.39 4.14 22.77
N ARG A 62 17.52 4.52 24.05
CA ARG A 62 18.76 5.13 24.58
C ARG A 62 19.86 4.12 24.86
N THR A 63 19.52 2.84 24.83
CA THR A 63 20.46 1.73 25.01
C THR A 63 20.63 0.98 23.70
N SER A 64 21.84 0.49 23.44
CA SER A 64 22.09 -0.33 22.27
C SER A 64 21.15 -1.55 22.25
N PRO A 65 20.48 -1.83 21.12
CA PRO A 65 19.47 -2.88 21.03
C PRO A 65 20.04 -4.31 21.26
N PHE A 66 21.29 -4.55 20.88
CA PHE A 66 22.06 -5.80 21.08
C PHE A 66 23.50 -5.61 20.56
N ARG A 67 24.37 -6.64 20.65
CA ARG A 67 25.75 -6.57 20.14
C ARG A 67 26.01 -7.49 18.95
N ASP A 68 25.62 -8.75 19.03
CA ASP A 68 25.86 -9.75 17.98
C ASP A 68 24.55 -10.49 17.67
N PHE A 69 24.26 -10.72 16.39
CA PHE A 69 23.04 -11.37 15.93
C PHE A 69 23.25 -12.06 14.57
N ASP A 70 22.40 -13.04 14.27
CA ASP A 70 22.47 -13.82 13.04
C ASP A 70 21.45 -13.27 12.02
N VAL A 71 21.91 -13.08 10.79
CA VAL A 71 21.08 -12.68 9.64
C VAL A 71 21.32 -13.68 8.52
N ASN A 72 20.31 -14.48 8.20
CA ASN A 72 20.38 -15.53 7.16
C ASN A 72 21.55 -16.52 7.34
N GLY A 73 21.94 -16.83 8.59
CA GLY A 73 23.06 -17.73 8.90
C GLY A 73 24.44 -17.07 8.91
N TYR A 74 24.50 -15.73 8.82
CA TYR A 74 25.72 -14.94 8.91
C TYR A 74 25.74 -14.10 10.19
N GLU A 75 26.88 -14.09 10.87
CA GLU A 75 27.08 -13.29 12.07
C GLU A 75 27.27 -11.81 11.70
N VAL A 76 26.44 -10.96 12.30
CA VAL A 76 26.48 -9.51 12.19
C VAL A 76 26.69 -8.91 13.58
N THR A 77 27.64 -8.00 13.68
CA THR A 77 27.95 -7.26 14.92
C THR A 77 27.53 -5.81 14.79
N LEU A 78 26.78 -5.31 15.77
CA LEU A 78 26.52 -3.90 16.02
C LEU A 78 27.68 -3.30 16.82
N GLU A 79 28.63 -2.68 16.11
CA GLU A 79 29.85 -2.10 16.70
C GLU A 79 29.58 -0.77 17.43
N ASP A 80 28.71 0.08 16.87
CA ASP A 80 28.37 1.39 17.42
C ASP A 80 26.87 1.64 17.31
N TYR A 81 26.29 2.25 18.33
CA TYR A 81 24.92 2.76 18.34
C TYR A 81 24.91 4.01 19.21
N ARG A 82 24.52 5.13 18.62
CA ARG A 82 24.43 6.41 19.31
C ARG A 82 23.30 7.26 18.77
N LEU A 83 22.86 8.18 19.60
CA LEU A 83 21.89 9.19 19.21
C LEU A 83 22.60 10.51 18.92
N GLU A 84 22.22 11.15 17.82
CA GLU A 84 22.69 12.44 17.33
C GLU A 84 21.51 13.44 17.32
N ASP A 85 21.79 14.73 17.14
CA ASP A 85 20.78 15.81 17.02
C ASP A 85 19.71 15.86 18.14
N GLY A 86 20.11 15.59 19.40
CA GLY A 86 19.20 15.67 20.54
C GLY A 86 18.19 14.52 20.58
N ASP A 87 18.66 13.29 20.40
CA ASP A 87 17.87 12.05 20.37
C ASP A 87 16.93 11.93 19.16
N GLN A 88 17.14 12.71 18.10
CA GLN A 88 16.30 12.66 16.89
C GLN A 88 16.86 11.75 15.80
N VAL A 89 18.18 11.56 15.75
CA VAL A 89 18.86 10.74 14.74
C VAL A 89 19.55 9.56 15.42
N ALA A 90 19.24 8.32 15.05
CA ALA A 90 20.06 7.17 15.42
C ALA A 90 21.13 6.93 14.35
N ALA A 91 22.37 6.87 14.80
CA ALA A 91 23.51 6.47 14.01
C ALA A 91 24.03 5.13 14.54
N PHE A 92 24.16 4.14 13.66
CA PHE A 92 24.68 2.84 14.05
C PHE A 92 25.59 2.24 13.00
N THR A 93 26.53 1.39 13.45
CA THR A 93 27.55 0.77 12.61
C THR A 93 27.47 -0.75 12.73
N LEU A 94 27.21 -1.41 11.61
CA LEU A 94 27.14 -2.85 11.48
C LEU A 94 28.37 -3.38 10.78
N VAL A 95 28.84 -4.55 11.21
CA VAL A 95 29.91 -5.30 10.57
C VAL A 95 29.44 -6.72 10.34
N ALA A 96 29.59 -7.18 9.10
CA ALA A 96 29.29 -8.55 8.72
C ALA A 96 30.49 -9.18 8.02
N GLN A 97 30.68 -10.48 8.22
CA GLN A 97 31.77 -11.24 7.62
C GLN A 97 31.25 -12.46 6.85
N VAL A 98 31.51 -12.52 5.54
CA VAL A 98 31.16 -13.67 4.70
C VAL A 98 32.36 -14.10 3.87
N GLY A 99 32.81 -15.34 4.06
CA GLY A 99 33.86 -15.94 3.23
C GLY A 99 35.22 -15.21 3.29
N GLY A 100 35.49 -14.45 4.37
CA GLY A 100 36.70 -13.66 4.55
C GLY A 100 36.58 -12.20 4.12
N ALA A 101 35.53 -11.82 3.39
CA ALA A 101 35.17 -10.42 3.19
C ALA A 101 34.52 -9.87 4.46
N MET A 102 34.98 -8.71 4.91
CA MET A 102 34.41 -8.00 6.06
C MET A 102 34.00 -6.60 5.60
N VAL A 103 32.72 -6.28 5.73
CA VAL A 103 32.18 -4.98 5.34
C VAL A 103 31.60 -4.32 6.57
N ARG A 104 31.89 -3.03 6.71
CA ARG A 104 31.34 -2.15 7.74
C ARG A 104 30.37 -1.18 7.08
N GLN A 105 29.17 -1.05 7.63
CA GLN A 105 28.15 -0.11 7.18
C GLN A 105 27.70 0.76 8.34
N THR A 106 27.92 2.06 8.22
CA THR A 106 27.37 3.05 9.14
C THR A 106 26.14 3.67 8.51
N SER A 107 25.01 3.57 9.18
CA SER A 107 23.74 4.13 8.71
C SER A 107 23.19 5.14 9.72
N ARG A 108 22.54 6.17 9.21
CA ARG A 108 21.88 7.22 9.98
C ARG A 108 20.42 7.31 9.61
N TYR A 109 19.58 7.32 10.63
CA TYR A 109 18.14 7.42 10.48
C TYR A 109 17.57 8.46 11.42
N ARG A 110 16.58 9.20 10.97
CA ARG A 110 15.81 10.13 11.78
C ARG A 110 14.39 9.58 11.93
N LEU A 111 13.82 9.73 13.11
CA LEU A 111 12.38 9.53 13.31
C LEU A 111 11.72 10.89 13.18
N GLU A 112 10.86 11.06 12.20
CA GLU A 112 10.05 12.27 12.05
C GLU A 112 8.63 11.99 12.52
N ASP A 113 7.95 13.02 13.03
CA ASP A 113 6.53 12.97 13.32
C ASP A 113 5.78 12.45 12.08
N PRO A 114 4.69 11.67 12.24
CA PRO A 114 4.06 11.03 11.11
C PRO A 114 3.71 12.12 10.10
N ASN A 115 4.07 11.92 8.83
CA ASN A 115 3.88 12.89 7.77
C ASN A 115 2.41 12.98 7.35
N TRP A 116 1.54 13.17 8.34
CA TRP A 116 0.13 13.39 8.15
C TRP A 116 -0.06 14.64 7.28
N PRO A 117 -0.87 14.55 6.22
CA PRO A 117 -0.99 15.57 5.19
C PRO A 117 -1.81 16.81 5.58
N GLY A 118 -1.54 17.38 6.76
CA GLY A 118 -2.10 18.65 7.20
C GLY A 118 -3.57 18.60 7.64
N PRO A 119 -4.28 19.75 7.61
CA PRO A 119 -5.61 19.91 8.20
C PRO A 119 -6.74 19.29 7.36
N LEU A 120 -6.49 19.02 6.07
CA LEU A 120 -7.45 18.49 5.13
C LEU A 120 -6.74 17.55 4.16
N TRP A 121 -7.19 16.31 4.08
CA TRP A 121 -6.71 15.32 3.13
C TRP A 121 -7.89 14.79 2.33
N VAL A 122 -7.88 15.04 1.03
CA VAL A 122 -8.91 14.58 0.11
C VAL A 122 -8.34 13.48 -0.77
N ASP A 123 -8.77 12.25 -0.53
CA ASP A 123 -8.54 11.11 -1.41
C ASP A 123 -9.86 10.78 -2.11
N ALA A 124 -10.00 11.27 -3.34
CA ALA A 124 -11.23 11.18 -4.10
C ALA A 124 -10.93 11.12 -5.60
N PRO A 125 -11.75 10.41 -6.39
CA PRO A 125 -11.59 10.39 -7.84
C PRO A 125 -11.76 11.78 -8.46
N VAL A 126 -12.73 12.55 -7.96
CA VAL A 126 -13.00 13.93 -8.34
C VAL A 126 -13.34 14.70 -7.07
N ALA A 127 -12.85 15.93 -6.94
CA ALA A 127 -13.20 16.79 -5.82
C ALA A 127 -13.46 18.22 -6.28
N ILE A 128 -14.55 18.79 -5.78
CA ILE A 128 -14.91 20.20 -5.94
C ILE A 128 -15.05 20.79 -4.54
N ALA A 129 -14.53 22.01 -4.34
CA ALA A 129 -14.70 22.72 -3.08
C ALA A 129 -15.24 24.13 -3.29
N GLU A 130 -16.14 24.53 -2.41
CA GLU A 130 -16.63 25.90 -2.27
C GLU A 130 -16.33 26.38 -0.85
N VAL A 131 -15.39 27.33 -0.72
CA VAL A 131 -14.90 27.77 0.59
C VAL A 131 -15.08 29.27 0.75
N ASP A 132 -15.84 29.69 1.77
CA ASP A 132 -16.01 31.11 2.13
C ASP A 132 -14.63 31.69 2.51
N PRO A 133 -14.28 32.91 2.05
CA PRO A 133 -12.99 33.52 2.36
C PRO A 133 -12.68 33.72 3.86
N ARG A 134 -13.70 33.65 4.72
CA ARG A 134 -13.57 33.73 6.18
C ARG A 134 -13.41 32.38 6.85
N ALA A 135 -13.64 31.27 6.15
CA ALA A 135 -13.26 29.95 6.61
C ALA A 135 -11.75 29.93 6.92
N LYS A 136 -11.34 29.10 7.88
CA LYS A 136 -9.95 28.95 8.27
C LYS A 136 -9.51 27.51 8.11
N ILE A 137 -8.68 27.25 7.12
CA ILE A 137 -8.00 25.96 6.90
C ILE A 137 -6.51 26.23 7.11
N ASP A 138 -5.99 25.82 8.25
CA ASP A 138 -4.66 26.25 8.73
C ASP A 138 -3.86 25.04 9.18
N GLY A 139 -2.81 24.74 8.41
CA GLY A 139 -1.90 23.64 8.67
C GLY A 139 -0.65 24.00 9.47
N LYS A 140 -0.60 25.22 10.05
CA LYS A 140 0.52 25.64 10.88
C LYS A 140 0.57 24.85 12.18
N ASP A 141 1.64 24.10 12.35
CA ASP A 141 2.06 23.46 13.59
C ASP A 141 3.47 23.96 13.97
N PRO A 142 3.91 23.89 15.24
CA PRO A 142 5.28 24.16 15.63
C PRO A 142 6.36 23.51 14.74
N SER A 143 6.08 22.36 14.12
CA SER A 143 6.98 21.65 13.21
C SER A 143 7.08 22.25 11.80
N GLY A 144 6.12 23.08 11.39
CA GLY A 144 6.05 23.62 10.03
C GLY A 144 4.62 23.94 9.58
N THR A 145 4.48 24.39 8.33
CA THR A 145 3.16 24.55 7.70
C THR A 145 2.91 23.33 6.83
N ARG A 146 1.84 22.59 7.11
CA ARG A 146 1.40 21.46 6.25
C ARG A 146 0.26 21.92 5.34
N ALA A 147 0.37 21.67 4.03
CA ALA A 147 -0.69 21.99 3.08
C ALA A 147 -1.89 21.04 3.28
N PRO A 148 -3.11 21.44 2.91
CA PRO A 148 -4.11 20.49 2.46
C PRO A 148 -3.59 19.68 1.29
N ILE A 149 -3.97 18.41 1.21
CA ILE A 149 -3.54 17.50 0.16
C ILE A 149 -4.73 16.95 -0.61
N PHE A 150 -4.57 16.89 -1.92
CA PHE A 150 -5.42 16.10 -2.81
C PHE A 150 -4.61 14.92 -3.32
N ASP A 151 -4.95 13.72 -2.87
CA ASP A 151 -4.31 12.49 -3.32
C ASP A 151 -4.87 12.09 -4.69
N ALA A 152 -4.10 12.39 -5.74
CA ALA A 152 -4.46 12.06 -7.12
C ALA A 152 -4.15 10.61 -7.49
N THR A 153 -3.65 9.79 -6.55
CA THR A 153 -3.35 8.38 -6.84
C THR A 153 -4.62 7.63 -7.29
N ARG A 154 -5.80 7.94 -6.71
CA ARG A 154 -7.10 7.42 -7.19
C ARG A 154 -7.40 7.82 -8.63
N PHE A 155 -7.12 9.07 -8.97
CA PHE A 155 -7.34 9.60 -10.30
C PHE A 155 -6.57 8.81 -11.36
N GLY A 156 -5.28 8.54 -11.10
CA GLY A 156 -4.45 7.71 -11.97
C GLY A 156 -4.83 6.24 -11.97
N ALA A 157 -5.10 5.65 -10.79
CA ALA A 157 -5.48 4.25 -10.65
C ALA A 157 -6.75 3.90 -11.45
N TYR A 158 -7.72 4.83 -11.49
CA TYR A 158 -8.97 4.69 -12.23
C TYR A 158 -8.90 5.20 -13.68
N ARG A 159 -7.71 5.56 -14.16
CA ARG A 159 -7.47 6.09 -15.51
C ARG A 159 -8.38 7.27 -15.87
N LEU A 160 -8.72 8.10 -14.87
CA LEU A 160 -9.56 9.28 -15.05
C LEU A 160 -8.84 10.39 -15.83
N ASP A 161 -7.52 10.29 -16.01
CA ASP A 161 -6.71 11.14 -16.88
C ASP A 161 -7.17 11.12 -18.35
N ARG A 162 -7.89 10.06 -18.76
CA ARG A 162 -8.52 10.00 -20.09
C ARG A 162 -9.81 10.80 -20.19
N VAL A 163 -10.38 11.20 -19.05
CA VAL A 163 -11.72 11.80 -18.94
C VAL A 163 -11.65 13.24 -18.47
N LEU A 164 -10.77 13.54 -17.51
CA LEU A 164 -10.68 14.82 -16.84
C LEU A 164 -9.23 15.30 -16.87
N ASP A 165 -9.01 16.61 -16.83
CA ASP A 165 -7.69 17.18 -16.64
C ASP A 165 -7.43 17.35 -15.13
N LEU A 166 -6.49 16.56 -14.60
CA LEU A 166 -6.09 16.62 -13.21
C LEU A 166 -5.59 18.01 -12.80
N ASN A 167 -4.87 18.71 -13.69
CA ASN A 167 -4.32 20.03 -13.39
C ASN A 167 -5.42 21.09 -13.28
N GLN A 168 -6.45 20.98 -14.12
CA GLN A 168 -7.60 21.86 -14.04
C GLN A 168 -8.37 21.66 -12.73
N MET A 169 -8.58 20.39 -12.34
CA MET A 169 -9.27 20.05 -11.09
C MET A 169 -8.47 20.46 -9.85
N SER A 170 -7.18 20.13 -9.81
CA SER A 170 -6.28 20.50 -8.70
C SER A 170 -6.14 22.02 -8.58
N GLY A 171 -6.06 22.73 -9.71
CA GLY A 171 -6.07 24.18 -9.77
C GLY A 171 -7.36 24.80 -9.22
N ALA A 172 -8.53 24.30 -9.65
CA ALA A 172 -9.82 24.80 -9.17
C ALA A 172 -10.04 24.55 -7.66
N LEU A 173 -9.61 23.38 -7.18
CA LEU A 173 -9.63 23.04 -5.75
C LEU A 173 -8.66 23.94 -4.97
N GLY A 174 -7.44 24.09 -5.47
CA GLY A 174 -6.40 24.96 -4.90
C GLY A 174 -6.85 26.41 -4.81
N ASP A 175 -7.43 26.97 -5.88
CA ASP A 175 -7.99 28.33 -5.91
C ASP A 175 -9.12 28.52 -4.90
N SER A 176 -9.96 27.50 -4.75
CA SER A 176 -11.06 27.53 -3.78
C SER A 176 -10.55 27.52 -2.35
N LEU A 177 -9.56 26.69 -2.04
CA LEU A 177 -8.91 26.66 -0.75
C LEU A 177 -8.12 27.95 -0.47
N ALA A 178 -7.37 28.47 -1.45
CA ALA A 178 -6.56 29.69 -1.34
C ALA A 178 -7.37 30.94 -0.97
N ARG A 179 -8.67 30.96 -1.28
CA ARG A 179 -9.58 32.04 -0.85
C ARG A 179 -9.80 32.08 0.65
N ALA A 180 -9.75 30.94 1.34
CA ALA A 180 -9.74 30.89 2.80
C ALA A 180 -8.43 31.50 3.31
N ARG A 181 -8.49 32.43 4.28
CA ARG A 181 -7.33 33.22 4.78
C ARG A 181 -6.23 32.42 5.52
N GLY A 182 -5.90 31.21 5.08
CA GLY A 182 -4.76 30.42 5.54
C GLY A 182 -3.49 30.73 4.75
N THR A 183 -2.33 30.58 5.39
CA THR A 183 -1.08 30.31 4.67
C THR A 183 -1.18 28.89 4.15
N LEU A 184 -1.84 28.73 3.02
CA LEU A 184 -1.84 27.47 2.31
C LEU A 184 -0.54 27.40 1.54
N ALA A 185 0.26 26.38 1.83
CA ALA A 185 1.21 25.91 0.83
C ALA A 185 0.41 25.46 -0.41
N PRO A 186 0.99 25.53 -1.62
CA PRO A 186 0.36 25.03 -2.83
C PRO A 186 -0.21 23.63 -2.58
N LEU A 187 -1.36 23.31 -3.18
CA LEU A 187 -1.91 21.96 -3.12
C LEU A 187 -0.84 20.99 -3.61
N GLU A 188 -0.37 20.10 -2.73
CA GLU A 188 0.58 19.06 -3.10
C GLU A 188 -0.20 17.91 -3.71
N VAL A 189 0.11 17.60 -4.97
CA VAL A 189 -0.39 16.41 -5.65
C VAL A 189 0.61 15.30 -5.39
N HIS A 190 0.27 14.41 -4.45
CA HIS A 190 1.07 13.22 -4.22
C HIS A 190 0.72 12.15 -5.27
N GLY A 191 1.77 11.62 -5.89
CA GLY A 191 1.73 10.40 -6.69
C GLY A 191 3.12 9.80 -6.65
N SER A 192 3.40 8.91 -5.69
CA SER A 192 4.66 8.18 -5.66
C SER A 192 4.47 6.78 -6.25
N THR A 193 5.44 6.39 -7.08
CA THR A 193 5.70 4.98 -7.39
C THR A 193 6.27 4.32 -6.14
N ALA A 194 5.67 3.22 -5.71
CA ALA A 194 5.92 2.66 -4.39
C ALA A 194 7.40 2.35 -4.12
N SER A 195 7.98 2.88 -3.05
CA SER A 195 9.33 2.55 -2.58
C SER A 195 9.29 1.56 -1.41
N ILE A 196 10.42 0.91 -1.13
CA ILE A 196 10.54 -0.01 0.02
C ILE A 196 10.40 0.73 1.38
N LEU A 197 10.50 2.06 1.38
CA LEU A 197 10.28 2.92 2.54
C LEU A 197 8.79 3.23 2.79
N ASP A 198 7.90 2.94 1.83
CA ASP A 198 6.46 3.23 1.94
C ASP A 198 5.75 2.41 3.05
N ARG A 199 6.43 1.40 3.63
CA ARG A 199 5.95 0.74 4.86
C ARG A 199 5.97 1.66 6.08
N TYR A 200 6.73 2.74 6.03
CA TYR A 200 6.83 3.78 7.07
C TYR A 200 6.13 5.09 6.66
N ASP A 201 5.51 5.14 5.48
CA ASP A 201 4.73 6.28 5.05
C ASP A 201 3.41 6.37 5.82
N SER A 202 2.89 7.59 5.92
CA SER A 202 1.61 7.87 6.56
C SER A 202 0.51 6.93 6.09
N PRO A 203 -0.29 6.37 7.01
CA PRO A 203 -1.34 5.44 6.61
C PRO A 203 -2.32 6.13 5.67
N SER A 204 -2.69 5.44 4.60
CA SER A 204 -3.70 5.91 3.65
C SER A 204 -5.04 6.15 4.36
N PRO A 205 -5.93 6.99 3.80
CA PRO A 205 -7.20 7.28 4.44
C PRO A 205 -8.04 6.02 4.71
N THR A 206 -8.04 5.14 3.72
CA THR A 206 -8.67 3.82 3.77
C THR A 206 -8.09 2.93 4.87
N GLU A 207 -6.78 2.92 5.08
CA GLU A 207 -6.15 2.15 6.18
C GLU A 207 -6.54 2.72 7.54
N VAL A 208 -6.58 4.05 7.69
CA VAL A 208 -7.02 4.70 8.93
C VAL A 208 -8.45 4.26 9.28
N VAL A 209 -9.36 4.25 8.31
CA VAL A 209 -10.73 3.75 8.52
C VAL A 209 -10.73 2.28 8.89
N GLY A 210 -10.10 1.42 8.08
CA GLY A 210 -10.09 -0.03 8.31
C GLY A 210 -9.51 -0.39 9.68
N LYS A 211 -8.48 0.33 10.12
CA LYS A 211 -7.90 0.17 11.44
C LYS A 211 -8.83 0.69 12.54
N ALA A 212 -9.48 1.83 12.36
CA ALA A 212 -10.48 2.34 13.30
C ALA A 212 -11.66 1.38 13.49
N LEU A 213 -12.16 0.79 12.41
CA LEU A 213 -13.25 -0.18 12.48
C LEU A 213 -12.83 -1.48 13.16
N SER A 214 -11.60 -1.95 12.94
CA SER A 214 -11.09 -3.17 13.58
C SER A 214 -10.71 -2.97 15.05
N GLU A 215 -10.29 -1.76 15.44
CA GLU A 215 -9.98 -1.40 16.82
C GLU A 215 -11.22 -0.96 17.63
N PHE A 216 -12.41 -0.94 17.02
CA PHE A 216 -13.65 -0.52 17.67
C PHE A 216 -13.98 -1.37 18.91
N ASP A 217 -14.12 -0.71 20.05
CA ASP A 217 -14.44 -1.34 21.34
C ASP A 217 -15.82 -0.87 21.82
N PRO A 218 -16.87 -1.71 21.75
CA PRO A 218 -18.24 -1.30 22.09
C PRO A 218 -18.43 -0.91 23.56
N SER A 219 -17.47 -1.17 24.44
CA SER A 219 -17.54 -0.73 25.84
C SER A 219 -17.21 0.76 26.04
N ARG A 220 -16.54 1.37 25.06
CA ARG A 220 -16.12 2.78 25.09
C ARG A 220 -16.48 3.56 23.83
N ASP A 221 -16.57 2.91 22.69
CA ASP A 221 -16.78 3.53 21.39
C ASP A 221 -18.28 3.55 21.06
N VAL A 222 -18.68 4.45 20.15
CA VAL A 222 -20.09 4.65 19.80
C VAL A 222 -20.30 4.29 18.34
N ARG A 223 -21.30 3.45 18.05
CA ARG A 223 -21.71 3.13 16.69
C ARG A 223 -23.17 3.47 16.46
N PHE A 224 -23.45 4.26 15.44
CA PHE A 224 -24.76 4.45 14.87
C PHE A 224 -24.91 3.50 13.67
N ALA A 225 -25.94 2.65 13.70
CA ALA A 225 -26.11 1.58 12.73
C ALA A 225 -26.69 2.03 11.38
N SER A 226 -27.11 3.29 11.27
CA SER A 226 -27.75 3.90 10.09
C SER A 226 -27.49 5.41 10.05
N SER A 227 -27.91 6.06 8.96
CA SER A 227 -27.94 7.52 8.86
C SER A 227 -28.57 8.13 10.11
N THR A 228 -27.94 9.17 10.64
CA THR A 228 -28.21 9.74 11.96
C THR A 228 -28.36 11.24 11.88
N ARG A 229 -29.45 11.76 12.48
CA ARG A 229 -29.66 13.20 12.66
C ARG A 229 -29.57 13.55 14.14
N ILE A 230 -28.60 14.39 14.50
CA ILE A 230 -28.39 14.89 15.87
C ILE A 230 -29.07 16.25 16.00
N THR A 231 -30.06 16.34 16.89
CA THR A 231 -30.84 17.57 17.15
C THR A 231 -30.61 18.14 18.55
N ASP A 232 -29.86 17.42 19.39
CA ASP A 232 -29.52 17.74 20.78
C ASP A 232 -28.00 17.87 20.95
N GLU A 233 -27.56 18.15 22.18
CA GLU A 233 -26.14 18.15 22.54
C GLU A 233 -25.65 16.72 22.79
N ARG A 234 -24.50 16.36 22.18
CA ARG A 234 -23.84 15.08 22.30
C ARG A 234 -22.34 15.28 22.51
N GLU A 235 -21.78 14.60 23.51
CA GLU A 235 -20.36 14.61 23.83
C GLU A 235 -19.77 13.20 23.70
N PHE A 236 -18.69 13.06 22.93
CA PHE A 236 -18.00 11.80 22.66
C PHE A 236 -16.52 11.92 23.01
N GLY A 237 -16.21 11.78 24.30
CA GLY A 237 -14.86 12.03 24.82
C GLY A 237 -14.53 13.52 24.86
N SER A 238 -13.26 13.86 25.03
CA SER A 238 -12.86 15.25 25.27
C SER A 238 -12.25 15.92 24.05
N PHE A 239 -12.82 17.06 23.65
CA PHE A 239 -12.27 17.95 22.63
C PHE A 239 -10.87 18.49 22.94
N ARG A 240 -10.47 18.51 24.23
CA ARG A 240 -9.19 19.10 24.68
C ARG A 240 -8.28 18.14 25.44
N GLU A 241 -8.85 17.19 26.18
CA GLU A 241 -8.06 16.32 27.05
C GLU A 241 -7.38 15.20 26.25
N ARG A 242 -6.15 14.87 26.65
CA ARG A 242 -5.27 13.97 25.89
C ARG A 242 -5.59 12.48 26.09
N SER A 243 -6.35 12.11 27.11
CA SER A 243 -6.49 10.72 27.55
C SER A 243 -7.76 10.00 27.06
N ASP A 244 -8.72 10.69 26.46
CA ASP A 244 -10.04 10.11 26.12
C ASP A 244 -10.32 10.16 24.61
N THR A 245 -9.55 9.37 23.84
CA THR A 245 -9.73 9.17 22.40
C THR A 245 -10.80 8.10 22.16
N ARG A 246 -11.92 8.48 21.53
CA ARG A 246 -13.04 7.59 21.17
C ARG A 246 -13.08 7.31 19.68
N ILE A 247 -13.65 6.17 19.30
CA ILE A 247 -14.11 5.91 17.93
C ILE A 247 -15.63 6.14 17.91
N VAL A 248 -16.07 7.10 17.10
CA VAL A 248 -17.50 7.32 16.80
C VAL A 248 -17.72 6.94 15.35
N HIS A 249 -18.57 5.96 15.11
CA HIS A 249 -18.82 5.42 13.77
C HIS A 249 -20.28 5.60 13.40
N VAL A 250 -20.57 6.33 12.33
CA VAL A 250 -21.90 6.48 11.73
C VAL A 250 -21.92 5.69 10.43
N ARG A 251 -22.77 4.67 10.35
CA ARG A 251 -23.00 3.90 9.12
C ARG A 251 -24.10 4.57 8.30
N GLY A 252 -23.74 5.35 7.28
CA GLY A 252 -24.63 6.25 6.57
C GLY A 252 -24.37 7.71 6.93
N ASP A 253 -25.30 8.58 6.52
CA ASP A 253 -25.13 10.03 6.61
C ASP A 253 -25.19 10.52 8.05
N LEU A 254 -24.41 11.56 8.35
CA LEU A 254 -24.49 12.29 9.60
C LEU A 254 -24.99 13.71 9.33
N THR A 255 -26.15 14.05 9.88
CA THR A 255 -26.60 15.45 9.96
C THR A 255 -26.61 15.96 11.39
N ILE A 256 -25.86 17.03 11.64
CA ILE A 256 -25.98 17.81 12.88
C ILE A 256 -26.91 18.98 12.58
N ALA A 257 -28.17 18.86 12.99
CA ALA A 257 -29.20 19.86 12.72
C ALA A 257 -28.85 21.21 13.37
N ALA A 258 -29.49 22.30 12.93
CA ALA A 258 -29.22 23.65 13.45
C ALA A 258 -29.30 23.79 14.99
N SER A 259 -30.11 22.95 15.67
CA SER A 259 -30.23 22.91 17.13
C SER A 259 -29.24 21.97 17.82
N GLY A 260 -28.58 21.08 17.07
CA GLY A 260 -27.67 20.07 17.57
C GLY A 260 -26.26 20.59 17.80
N GLU A 261 -25.58 19.97 18.75
CA GLU A 261 -24.16 20.22 19.04
C GLU A 261 -23.45 18.89 19.27
N VAL A 262 -22.37 18.66 18.54
CA VAL A 262 -21.49 17.49 18.74
C VAL A 262 -20.14 17.98 19.18
N THR A 263 -19.70 17.51 20.35
CA THR A 263 -18.35 17.72 20.87
C THR A 263 -17.67 16.36 21.07
N GLY A 264 -16.36 16.28 20.88
CA GLY A 264 -15.66 15.02 21.15
C GLY A 264 -14.19 15.02 20.80
N GLY A 265 -13.56 13.89 21.12
CA GLY A 265 -12.15 13.64 20.92
C GLY A 265 -11.89 12.23 20.38
N GLY A 266 -11.00 12.12 19.40
CA GLY A 266 -10.59 10.87 18.78
C GLY A 266 -10.90 10.82 17.30
N ILE A 267 -11.55 9.76 16.84
CA ILE A 267 -11.91 9.59 15.44
C ILE A 267 -13.43 9.52 15.25
N LEU A 268 -13.97 10.41 14.42
CA LEU A 268 -15.35 10.39 13.96
C LEU A 268 -15.34 9.85 12.52
N VAL A 269 -15.86 8.66 12.29
CA VAL A 269 -16.01 8.04 10.97
C VAL A 269 -17.47 8.15 10.54
N VAL A 270 -17.71 8.78 9.39
CA VAL A 270 -19.01 8.89 8.74
C VAL A 270 -18.93 8.14 7.40
N GLU A 271 -19.72 7.08 7.24
CA GLU A 271 -19.82 6.29 6.01
C GLU A 271 -21.01 6.74 5.18
N GLY A 272 -20.95 7.96 4.66
CA GLY A 272 -22.01 8.66 3.95
C GLY A 272 -21.76 10.17 3.96
N ASP A 273 -22.80 10.94 3.72
CA ASP A 273 -22.68 12.40 3.68
C ASP A 273 -22.52 13.00 5.08
N LEU A 274 -21.80 14.12 5.18
CA LEU A 274 -21.66 14.91 6.41
C LEU A 274 -22.28 16.29 6.22
N HIS A 275 -23.38 16.55 6.91
CA HIS A 275 -24.03 17.86 6.94
C HIS A 275 -23.99 18.47 8.34
N VAL A 276 -23.45 19.68 8.47
CA VAL A 276 -23.39 20.41 9.73
C VAL A 276 -24.12 21.75 9.61
N GLU A 277 -25.35 21.78 10.09
CA GLU A 277 -26.15 22.99 10.26
C GLU A 277 -25.94 23.61 11.66
N GLY A 278 -25.68 22.77 12.67
CA GLY A 278 -25.50 23.13 14.08
C GLY A 278 -24.04 23.41 14.45
N LYS A 279 -23.54 22.75 15.51
CA LYS A 279 -22.13 22.88 15.93
C LYS A 279 -21.41 21.53 15.91
N LEU A 280 -20.19 21.53 15.37
CA LEU A 280 -19.27 20.39 15.46
C LEU A 280 -17.94 20.87 16.04
N ARG A 281 -17.52 20.30 17.17
CA ARG A 281 -16.22 20.56 17.79
C ARG A 281 -15.49 19.25 18.03
N TRP A 282 -14.53 18.94 17.17
CA TRP A 282 -13.83 17.66 17.19
C TRP A 282 -12.31 17.81 17.36
N GLY A 283 -11.74 17.10 18.33
CA GLY A 283 -10.29 17.01 18.54
C GLY A 283 -9.75 15.66 18.08
N GLY A 284 -9.02 15.61 16.98
CA GLY A 284 -8.53 14.38 16.35
C GLY A 284 -8.90 14.34 14.87
N LEU A 285 -9.34 13.18 14.38
CA LEU A 285 -9.69 12.96 12.99
C LEU A 285 -11.20 12.94 12.80
N VAL A 286 -11.69 13.68 11.80
CA VAL A 286 -13.00 13.45 11.22
C VAL A 286 -12.76 12.80 9.87
N VAL A 287 -13.29 11.60 9.67
CA VAL A 287 -13.20 10.85 8.43
C VAL A 287 -14.58 10.77 7.82
N VAL A 288 -14.73 11.28 6.60
CA VAL A 288 -15.95 11.16 5.82
C VAL A 288 -15.61 10.29 4.62
N ARG A 289 -16.34 9.19 4.46
CA ARG A 289 -16.08 8.23 3.39
C ARG A 289 -17.36 7.77 2.75
N SER A 290 -17.28 7.41 1.48
CA SER A 290 -18.41 6.82 0.77
C SER A 290 -17.91 5.97 -0.39
N GLN A 291 -18.72 5.00 -0.78
CA GLN A 291 -18.54 4.24 -2.03
C GLN A 291 -19.60 4.63 -3.07
N GLU A 292 -20.55 5.48 -2.69
CA GLU A 292 -21.58 6.01 -3.59
C GLU A 292 -20.96 6.91 -4.65
N GLN A 293 -21.67 7.15 -5.75
CA GLN A 293 -21.17 7.99 -6.84
C GLN A 293 -20.83 9.41 -6.39
N ALA A 294 -21.59 9.96 -5.44
CA ALA A 294 -21.40 11.27 -4.84
C ALA A 294 -21.03 11.15 -3.36
N LEU A 295 -20.27 12.13 -2.87
CA LEU A 295 -20.03 12.33 -1.45
C LEU A 295 -20.14 13.82 -1.12
N GLU A 296 -21.09 14.18 -0.27
CA GLU A 296 -21.30 15.57 0.15
C GLU A 296 -20.75 15.81 1.56
N ILE A 297 -19.95 16.86 1.69
CA ILE A 297 -19.45 17.39 2.95
C ILE A 297 -19.87 18.86 3.04
N ASP A 298 -21.04 19.09 3.65
CA ASP A 298 -21.60 20.42 3.84
C ASP A 298 -21.32 20.94 5.25
N LEU A 299 -20.36 21.86 5.33
CA LEU A 299 -19.99 22.62 6.52
C LEU A 299 -20.35 24.11 6.35
N GLU A 300 -21.23 24.47 5.41
CA GLU A 300 -21.51 25.85 5.04
C GLU A 300 -22.29 26.59 6.13
N SER A 301 -23.34 25.95 6.65
CA SER A 301 -24.30 26.59 7.56
C SER A 301 -23.87 26.57 9.04
N GLY A 302 -23.07 25.58 9.43
CA GLY A 302 -22.74 25.30 10.83
C GLY A 302 -21.55 26.07 11.42
N ASP A 303 -21.37 25.93 12.74
CA ASP A 303 -20.16 26.34 13.47
C ASP A 303 -19.25 25.12 13.66
N VAL A 304 -18.29 24.96 12.75
CA VAL A 304 -17.42 23.77 12.67
C VAL A 304 -16.02 24.11 13.13
N GLN A 305 -15.51 23.34 14.09
CA GLN A 305 -14.13 23.37 14.53
C GLN A 305 -13.55 21.96 14.63
N ILE A 306 -12.60 21.65 13.75
CA ILE A 306 -11.83 20.40 13.79
C ILE A 306 -10.37 20.76 14.14
N ARG A 307 -9.84 20.14 15.20
CA ARG A 307 -8.45 20.26 15.64
C ARG A 307 -7.73 18.94 15.42
N GLY A 308 -6.95 18.84 14.35
CA GLY A 308 -6.39 17.58 13.86
C GLY A 308 -6.53 17.54 12.34
N GLY A 309 -7.40 16.69 11.80
CA GLY A 309 -7.59 16.61 10.34
C GLY A 309 -9.01 16.25 9.93
N LEU A 310 -9.46 16.81 8.81
CA LEU A 310 -10.58 16.29 8.03
C LEU A 310 -10.03 15.40 6.92
N LEU A 311 -10.45 14.16 6.91
CA LEU A 311 -10.04 13.12 5.97
C LEU A 311 -11.23 12.76 5.11
N VAL A 312 -11.07 12.85 3.80
CA VAL A 312 -12.09 12.44 2.84
C VAL A 312 -11.58 11.21 2.11
N ASP A 313 -12.37 10.14 2.19
CA ASP A 313 -12.08 8.85 1.57
C ASP A 313 -13.25 8.48 0.63
N HIS A 314 -13.23 9.01 -0.59
CA HIS A 314 -14.27 8.71 -1.59
C HIS A 314 -13.82 7.59 -2.54
N GLU A 315 -14.45 6.43 -2.41
CA GLU A 315 -14.14 5.19 -3.13
C GLU A 315 -15.21 4.88 -4.19
N ALA A 316 -15.71 5.91 -4.90
CA ALA A 316 -16.68 5.71 -5.98
C ALA A 316 -16.05 4.97 -7.16
N PRO A 317 -16.69 3.91 -7.69
CA PRO A 317 -16.27 3.34 -8.96
C PRO A 317 -16.61 4.35 -10.07
N PRO A 318 -15.70 4.60 -11.03
CA PRO A 318 -16.14 5.26 -12.23
C PRO A 318 -17.15 4.33 -12.94
N PRO A 319 -18.22 4.86 -13.52
CA PRO A 319 -19.14 4.07 -14.31
C PRO A 319 -18.45 3.46 -15.53
N GLY A 320 -19.01 2.33 -15.96
CA GLY A 320 -18.44 1.47 -16.98
C GLY A 320 -17.45 0.44 -16.44
N GLY A 321 -16.95 0.65 -15.21
CA GLY A 321 -16.21 -0.37 -14.49
C GLY A 321 -17.12 -1.28 -13.68
N HIS A 322 -16.73 -2.54 -13.55
CA HIS A 322 -17.42 -3.50 -12.69
C HIS A 322 -16.44 -4.48 -12.04
N THR A 323 -16.91 -5.17 -11.00
CA THR A 323 -16.08 -6.15 -10.30
C THR A 323 -16.31 -7.55 -10.80
N ASP A 324 -15.21 -8.26 -11.03
CA ASP A 324 -15.19 -9.62 -11.48
C ASP A 324 -14.58 -10.56 -10.45
N LEU A 325 -14.97 -11.83 -10.59
CA LEU A 325 -14.42 -12.92 -9.82
C LEU A 325 -13.91 -14.01 -10.76
N THR A 326 -12.65 -14.39 -10.61
CA THR A 326 -12.10 -15.60 -11.25
C THR A 326 -11.82 -16.65 -10.21
N VAL A 327 -12.53 -17.77 -10.31
CA VAL A 327 -12.40 -18.93 -9.43
C VAL A 327 -11.57 -20.00 -10.11
N LEU A 328 -10.63 -20.53 -9.32
CA LEU A 328 -9.74 -21.60 -9.72
C LEU A 328 -9.74 -22.69 -8.66
N ARG A 329 -9.89 -23.92 -9.09
CA ARG A 329 -9.90 -25.08 -8.21
C ARG A 329 -9.16 -26.24 -8.85
N ASP A 330 -8.23 -26.82 -8.11
CA ASP A 330 -7.56 -28.06 -8.47
C ASP A 330 -7.32 -28.89 -7.21
N LEU A 331 -8.07 -29.98 -7.07
CA LEU A 331 -7.91 -30.87 -5.92
C LEU A 331 -6.57 -31.60 -5.92
N SER A 332 -5.91 -31.78 -7.06
CA SER A 332 -4.56 -32.35 -7.08
C SER A 332 -3.51 -31.37 -6.54
N GLY A 333 -3.90 -30.08 -6.46
CA GLY A 333 -3.09 -28.92 -6.16
C GLY A 333 -1.82 -28.83 -7.00
N ARG A 334 -1.82 -29.45 -8.18
CA ARG A 334 -0.83 -29.25 -9.24
C ARG A 334 -1.47 -28.29 -10.21
N TRP A 335 -1.55 -27.03 -9.80
CA TRP A 335 -2.10 -25.94 -10.58
C TRP A 335 -1.56 -26.02 -12.00
N SER A 336 -2.34 -26.63 -12.88
CA SER A 336 -1.93 -26.86 -14.25
C SER A 336 -2.29 -25.62 -15.06
N PRO A 337 -1.52 -25.27 -16.08
CA PRO A 337 -1.94 -24.26 -17.05
C PRO A 337 -3.35 -24.61 -17.52
N LEU A 338 -4.28 -23.67 -17.35
CA LEU A 338 -5.68 -23.91 -17.61
C LEU A 338 -5.91 -24.28 -19.08
N TYR A 339 -6.36 -25.50 -19.33
CA TYR A 339 -6.96 -25.87 -20.60
C TYR A 339 -8.47 -26.01 -20.38
N GLY A 340 -9.17 -24.87 -20.39
CA GLY A 340 -10.63 -24.80 -20.41
C GLY A 340 -11.14 -24.53 -21.82
N GLN A 341 -12.15 -25.28 -22.27
CA GLN A 341 -12.79 -25.04 -23.57
C GLN A 341 -13.81 -23.92 -23.41
N TYR A 342 -13.68 -22.84 -24.20
CA TYR A 342 -14.67 -21.76 -24.28
C TYR A 342 -16.02 -22.34 -24.70
N GLY A 343 -16.94 -22.51 -23.75
CA GLY A 343 -18.30 -22.90 -24.03
C GLY A 343 -19.02 -21.72 -24.67
N ARG A 344 -19.07 -21.67 -26.01
CA ARG A 344 -19.98 -20.76 -26.71
C ARG A 344 -21.42 -21.22 -26.44
N GLY A 345 -22.03 -20.64 -25.42
CA GLY A 345 -23.45 -20.79 -25.14
C GLY A 345 -23.73 -20.94 -23.65
N THR A 346 -24.43 -19.93 -23.12
CA THR A 346 -25.03 -19.80 -21.78
C THR A 346 -24.12 -19.16 -20.71
N PRO A 347 -24.43 -17.94 -20.21
CA PRO A 347 -23.97 -17.51 -18.89
C PRO A 347 -24.65 -18.43 -17.86
N GLY A 348 -23.83 -19.15 -17.10
CA GLY A 348 -24.29 -20.14 -16.13
C GLY A 348 -24.42 -21.55 -16.71
N TYR A 349 -23.82 -22.51 -16.00
CA TYR A 349 -23.98 -23.96 -16.18
C TYR A 349 -23.31 -24.58 -17.39
N ALA A 350 -21.98 -24.50 -17.40
CA ALA A 350 -21.20 -25.45 -18.15
C ALA A 350 -21.14 -26.79 -17.37
N THR A 351 -21.84 -27.81 -17.87
CA THR A 351 -21.93 -29.14 -17.26
C THR A 351 -20.58 -29.86 -17.33
N PHE A 352 -19.87 -30.02 -16.21
CA PHE A 352 -18.53 -30.63 -16.21
C PHE A 352 -18.31 -31.74 -15.16
N ARG A 353 -17.41 -32.67 -15.51
CA ARG A 353 -17.09 -33.91 -14.77
C ARG A 353 -16.27 -33.60 -13.51
N ALA A 354 -16.56 -34.28 -12.41
CA ALA A 354 -16.00 -34.05 -11.06
C ALA A 354 -14.46 -34.15 -10.89
N ASN A 355 -13.68 -34.43 -11.94
CA ASN A 355 -12.28 -34.85 -11.84
C ASN A 355 -11.28 -33.90 -12.54
N TYR A 356 -11.68 -32.71 -12.98
CA TYR A 356 -10.80 -31.79 -13.71
C TYR A 356 -10.59 -30.47 -12.95
N PRO A 357 -9.43 -29.80 -13.16
CA PRO A 357 -9.24 -28.43 -12.71
C PRO A 357 -10.38 -27.56 -13.25
N PHE A 358 -10.98 -26.79 -12.35
CA PHE A 358 -12.12 -25.92 -12.62
C PHE A 358 -11.63 -24.48 -12.70
N TYR A 359 -12.11 -23.79 -13.73
CA TYR A 359 -11.93 -22.37 -13.97
C TYR A 359 -13.31 -21.80 -14.25
N ASP A 360 -13.67 -20.78 -13.48
CA ASP A 360 -14.85 -19.99 -13.76
C ASP A 360 -14.50 -18.52 -13.66
N HIS A 361 -15.03 -17.76 -14.61
CA HIS A 361 -14.81 -16.34 -14.71
C HIS A 361 -16.18 -15.68 -14.80
N GLN A 362 -16.56 -15.02 -13.71
CA GLN A 362 -17.84 -14.37 -13.60
C GLN A 362 -17.68 -12.87 -13.79
N HIS A 363 -18.29 -12.38 -14.87
CA HIS A 363 -18.52 -10.96 -15.09
C HIS A 363 -19.59 -10.44 -14.14
N ARG A 364 -19.45 -9.17 -13.74
CA ARG A 364 -20.53 -8.39 -13.12
C ARG A 364 -21.05 -9.04 -11.83
N PHE A 365 -20.13 -9.36 -10.93
CA PHE A 365 -20.47 -10.00 -9.64
C PHE A 365 -21.38 -9.12 -8.76
N ASP A 366 -21.41 -7.82 -9.06
CA ASP A 366 -22.24 -6.75 -8.49
C ASP A 366 -23.65 -6.61 -9.12
N HIS A 367 -23.96 -7.24 -10.26
CA HIS A 367 -25.28 -7.08 -10.90
C HIS A 367 -26.43 -7.85 -10.24
N VAL A 368 -26.14 -8.55 -9.15
CA VAL A 368 -27.17 -9.18 -8.33
C VAL A 368 -27.88 -8.13 -7.45
N GLU A 369 -27.19 -7.05 -7.04
CA GLU A 369 -27.75 -5.88 -6.34
C GLU A 369 -26.82 -4.65 -6.59
N PRO A 370 -27.31 -3.49 -7.07
CA PRO A 370 -26.51 -2.37 -7.62
C PRO A 370 -25.51 -1.66 -6.68
N GLU A 371 -25.27 -2.19 -5.47
CA GLU A 371 -24.61 -1.48 -4.38
C GLU A 371 -23.52 -2.30 -3.67
N VAL A 372 -23.23 -3.53 -4.11
CA VAL A 372 -22.56 -4.49 -3.20
C VAL A 372 -21.21 -4.98 -3.72
N ARG A 373 -20.13 -4.38 -3.22
CA ARG A 373 -18.73 -4.89 -3.32
C ARG A 373 -18.44 -6.03 -2.33
N THR A 374 -19.49 -6.75 -1.93
CA THR A 374 -19.44 -7.83 -0.94
C THR A 374 -19.52 -9.19 -1.62
N PHE A 375 -18.47 -9.97 -1.41
CA PHE A 375 -18.28 -11.31 -1.94
C PHE A 375 -18.69 -12.36 -0.90
N TYR A 376 -19.88 -12.93 -1.09
CA TYR A 376 -20.38 -14.06 -0.32
C TYR A 376 -19.82 -15.37 -0.87
N PHE A 377 -18.67 -15.81 -0.35
CA PHE A 377 -18.09 -17.10 -0.72
C PHE A 377 -18.84 -18.28 -0.10
N ALA A 378 -19.26 -18.13 1.15
CA ALA A 378 -20.15 -19.04 1.84
C ALA A 378 -21.04 -18.24 2.79
N GLU A 379 -22.34 -18.53 2.85
CA GLU A 379 -23.26 -17.97 3.84
C GLU A 379 -24.26 -19.05 4.25
N ARG A 380 -24.54 -19.21 5.56
CA ARG A 380 -25.44 -20.28 6.03
C ARG A 380 -26.87 -20.07 5.53
N GLY A 381 -27.40 -21.05 4.80
CA GLY A 381 -28.79 -21.04 4.36
C GLY A 381 -29.10 -20.01 3.26
N ARG A 382 -28.07 -19.40 2.67
CA ARG A 382 -28.17 -18.52 1.51
C ARG A 382 -27.02 -18.83 0.55
N ASP A 383 -27.37 -19.24 -0.66
CA ASP A 383 -26.42 -19.53 -1.74
C ASP A 383 -26.26 -18.28 -2.63
N ARG A 384 -26.17 -17.09 -2.02
CA ARG A 384 -26.24 -15.79 -2.73
C ARG A 384 -25.32 -15.73 -3.94
N HIS A 385 -24.07 -16.17 -3.79
CA HIS A 385 -23.11 -16.29 -4.89
C HIS A 385 -22.50 -17.70 -5.04
N GLU A 386 -23.01 -18.73 -4.36
CA GLU A 386 -22.44 -20.08 -4.42
C GLU A 386 -22.47 -20.66 -5.84
N ASP A 387 -23.47 -20.29 -6.65
CA ASP A 387 -23.55 -20.67 -8.07
C ASP A 387 -22.35 -20.18 -8.91
N HIS A 388 -21.64 -19.15 -8.42
CA HIS A 388 -20.45 -18.56 -9.05
C HIS A 388 -19.14 -18.92 -8.31
N THR A 389 -19.17 -19.02 -6.99
CA THR A 389 -17.96 -19.33 -6.19
C THR A 389 -17.69 -20.83 -6.08
N TRP A 390 -18.71 -21.66 -6.02
CA TRP A 390 -18.61 -23.12 -5.83
C TRP A 390 -17.79 -23.54 -4.59
N LEU A 391 -17.67 -22.65 -3.60
CA LEU A 391 -16.78 -22.90 -2.47
C LEU A 391 -17.31 -24.04 -1.60
N ARG A 392 -18.61 -24.09 -1.27
CA ARG A 392 -19.17 -25.18 -0.46
C ARG A 392 -19.03 -26.53 -1.16
N ARG A 393 -19.31 -26.57 -2.47
CA ARG A 393 -19.09 -27.80 -3.25
C ARG A 393 -17.62 -28.23 -3.21
N THR A 394 -16.71 -27.26 -3.38
CA THR A 394 -15.27 -27.52 -3.31
C THR A 394 -14.87 -28.10 -1.96
N LEU A 395 -15.36 -27.55 -0.85
CA LEU A 395 -15.08 -28.06 0.49
C LEU A 395 -15.59 -29.49 0.70
N GLY A 396 -16.77 -29.82 0.17
CA GLY A 396 -17.28 -31.19 0.19
C GLY A 396 -16.39 -32.16 -0.59
N ASP A 397 -15.90 -31.75 -1.75
CA ASP A 397 -15.00 -32.56 -2.56
C ASP A 397 -13.60 -32.69 -1.92
N ILE A 398 -13.10 -31.65 -1.24
CA ILE A 398 -11.87 -31.69 -0.43
C ILE A 398 -12.03 -32.73 0.68
N GLN A 399 -13.13 -32.67 1.44
CA GLN A 399 -13.40 -33.62 2.53
C GLN A 399 -13.45 -35.07 2.04
N ALA A 400 -14.02 -35.31 0.85
CA ALA A 400 -14.10 -36.64 0.25
C ALA A 400 -12.73 -37.14 -0.23
N THR A 401 -11.91 -36.24 -0.80
CA THR A 401 -10.60 -36.58 -1.37
C THR A 401 -9.52 -36.73 -0.28
N TYR A 402 -9.59 -35.91 0.76
CA TYR A 402 -8.61 -35.81 1.85
C TYR A 402 -9.31 -36.00 3.21
N PRO A 403 -9.81 -37.21 3.50
CA PRO A 403 -10.62 -37.45 4.70
C PRO A 403 -9.82 -37.19 5.98
N GLY A 404 -10.34 -36.32 6.83
CA GLY A 404 -9.75 -35.96 8.12
C GLY A 404 -8.63 -34.93 8.04
N GLU A 405 -8.34 -34.38 6.86
CA GLU A 405 -7.41 -33.28 6.72
C GLU A 405 -8.10 -31.94 6.91
N GLU A 406 -7.50 -31.07 7.73
CA GLU A 406 -7.95 -29.70 7.93
C GLU A 406 -7.48 -28.79 6.80
N VAL A 407 -8.23 -27.70 6.60
CA VAL A 407 -7.89 -26.61 5.70
C VAL A 407 -7.83 -25.30 6.46
N TYR A 408 -7.33 -24.26 5.82
CA TYR A 408 -7.40 -22.90 6.32
C TYR A 408 -7.67 -21.92 5.17
N VAL A 409 -8.18 -20.74 5.50
CA VAL A 409 -8.34 -19.63 4.55
C VAL A 409 -7.09 -18.77 4.56
N ARG A 410 -6.58 -18.42 3.38
CA ARG A 410 -5.46 -17.50 3.21
C ARG A 410 -5.83 -16.35 2.29
N PHE A 411 -5.56 -15.12 2.69
CA PHE A 411 -5.64 -13.96 1.80
C PHE A 411 -4.30 -13.76 1.10
N ARG A 412 -4.31 -13.57 -0.23
CA ARG A 412 -3.16 -13.02 -0.96
C ARG A 412 -3.47 -11.59 -1.34
N ASN A 413 -2.68 -10.65 -0.81
CA ASN A 413 -2.72 -9.23 -1.14
C ASN A 413 -1.27 -8.72 -1.27
N PRO A 414 -0.56 -9.05 -2.37
CA PRO A 414 0.88 -8.80 -2.48
C PRO A 414 1.24 -7.31 -2.55
N HIS A 415 0.30 -6.46 -2.96
CA HIS A 415 0.49 -5.01 -2.94
C HIS A 415 0.19 -4.39 -1.58
N ASN A 416 -0.35 -5.14 -0.62
CA ASN A 416 -0.80 -4.63 0.67
C ASN A 416 -1.79 -3.44 0.53
N HIS A 417 -2.45 -3.32 -0.63
CA HIS A 417 -3.36 -2.22 -0.89
C HIS A 417 -4.71 -2.49 -0.24
N GLY A 418 -5.23 -1.48 0.45
CA GLY A 418 -6.67 -1.25 0.63
C GLY A 418 -7.43 -2.19 1.59
N ALA A 419 -8.49 -1.62 2.16
CA ALA A 419 -9.33 -2.23 3.18
C ALA A 419 -10.44 -3.06 2.54
N ALA A 420 -10.31 -4.38 2.44
CA ALA A 420 -11.49 -5.24 2.52
C ALA A 420 -11.75 -5.56 3.97
N LEU A 421 -13.01 -5.75 4.34
CA LEU A 421 -13.39 -6.38 5.59
C LEU A 421 -13.68 -7.85 5.31
N PHE A 422 -13.36 -8.74 6.23
CA PHE A 422 -13.78 -10.13 6.13
C PHE A 422 -14.59 -10.53 7.35
N HIS A 423 -15.50 -11.49 7.14
CA HIS A 423 -16.20 -12.21 8.18
C HIS A 423 -16.12 -13.70 7.88
N LEU A 424 -15.47 -14.46 8.77
CA LEU A 424 -15.28 -15.91 8.65
C LEU A 424 -15.88 -16.59 9.87
N VAL A 425 -16.76 -17.57 9.64
CA VAL A 425 -17.29 -18.47 10.67
C VAL A 425 -16.93 -19.89 10.30
N ALA A 426 -16.13 -20.55 11.13
CA ALA A 426 -15.74 -21.94 10.97
C ALA A 426 -15.89 -22.69 12.31
N GLY A 427 -16.82 -23.64 12.35
CA GLY A 427 -17.20 -24.34 13.58
C GLY A 427 -17.75 -23.36 14.62
N ASP A 428 -17.20 -23.39 15.83
CA ASP A 428 -17.55 -22.45 16.91
C ASP A 428 -16.73 -21.15 16.88
N SER A 429 -15.82 -21.00 15.91
CA SER A 429 -14.93 -19.85 15.81
C SER A 429 -15.49 -18.79 14.85
N THR A 430 -15.44 -17.53 15.27
CA THR A 430 -15.78 -16.37 14.43
C THR A 430 -14.58 -15.44 14.36
N TYR A 431 -14.21 -15.05 13.14
CA TYR A 431 -13.13 -14.12 12.86
C TYR A 431 -13.67 -12.98 12.02
N SER A 432 -13.28 -11.77 12.34
CA SER A 432 -13.61 -10.60 11.52
C SER A 432 -12.52 -9.56 11.66
N GLY A 433 -12.28 -8.82 10.61
CA GLY A 433 -11.25 -7.79 10.61
C GLY A 433 -11.03 -7.22 9.23
N ALA A 434 -10.08 -6.30 9.14
CA ALA A 434 -9.60 -5.83 7.85
C ALA A 434 -8.68 -6.89 7.23
N VAL A 435 -8.85 -7.16 5.94
CA VAL A 435 -7.99 -8.07 5.19
C VAL A 435 -6.54 -7.61 5.24
N VAL A 436 -6.24 -6.31 5.40
CA VAL A 436 -4.87 -5.75 5.60
C VAL A 436 -4.29 -5.96 7.01
N SER A 437 -5.11 -6.34 7.99
CA SER A 437 -4.63 -6.78 9.31
C SER A 437 -4.56 -8.31 9.43
N GLY A 438 -5.11 -9.03 8.45
CA GLY A 438 -5.15 -10.48 8.41
C GLY A 438 -5.99 -11.01 9.54
N PHE A 439 -5.60 -12.16 10.08
CA PHE A 439 -6.33 -12.79 11.19
C PHE A 439 -5.84 -12.30 12.57
N GLY A 440 -4.99 -11.26 12.60
CA GLY A 440 -4.49 -10.64 13.83
C GLY A 440 -3.84 -11.65 14.78
N GLY A 441 -4.16 -11.56 16.08
CA GLY A 441 -3.66 -12.47 17.10
C GLY A 441 -4.14 -13.92 16.96
N HIS A 442 -5.10 -14.19 16.07
CA HIS A 442 -5.59 -15.52 15.75
C HIS A 442 -4.91 -16.12 14.50
N ALA A 443 -4.02 -15.39 13.83
CA ALA A 443 -3.37 -15.89 12.64
C ALA A 443 -2.47 -17.09 12.91
N ARG A 444 -2.22 -17.91 11.86
CA ARG A 444 -1.26 -19.00 11.95
C ARG A 444 0.15 -18.46 12.24
N PRO A 445 0.97 -19.15 13.06
CA PRO A 445 2.35 -18.77 13.27
C PRO A 445 3.12 -18.68 11.95
N GLY A 446 3.72 -17.52 11.69
CA GLY A 446 4.50 -17.26 10.47
C GLY A 446 3.69 -16.83 9.24
N ASP A 447 2.35 -16.81 9.31
CA ASP A 447 1.50 -16.30 8.22
C ASP A 447 0.31 -15.53 8.79
N ARG A 448 0.45 -14.19 8.88
CA ARG A 448 -0.58 -13.30 9.43
C ARG A 448 -1.88 -13.30 8.63
N TRP A 449 -1.82 -13.72 7.36
CA TRP A 449 -2.95 -13.72 6.43
C TRP A 449 -3.68 -15.06 6.37
N ALA A 450 -3.25 -16.04 7.17
CA ALA A 450 -3.84 -17.35 7.23
C ALA A 450 -4.64 -17.55 8.52
N SER A 451 -5.88 -18.01 8.39
CA SER A 451 -6.73 -18.38 9.52
C SER A 451 -6.17 -19.60 10.25
N PRO A 452 -6.60 -19.88 11.49
CA PRO A 452 -6.45 -21.20 12.07
C PRO A 452 -7.01 -22.29 11.14
N SER A 453 -6.50 -23.51 11.31
CA SER A 453 -7.02 -24.67 10.61
C SER A 453 -8.41 -25.06 11.13
N PHE A 454 -9.25 -25.60 10.26
CA PHE A 454 -10.57 -26.14 10.58
C PHE A 454 -10.92 -27.28 9.60
N ALA A 455 -11.86 -28.14 9.94
CA ALA A 455 -12.31 -29.18 9.02
C ALA A 455 -13.10 -28.55 7.85
N PRO A 456 -12.93 -28.98 6.59
CA PRO A 456 -13.63 -28.37 5.44
C PRO A 456 -15.15 -28.20 5.63
N SER A 457 -15.80 -29.15 6.31
CA SER A 457 -17.25 -29.10 6.61
C SER A 457 -17.67 -28.07 7.65
N GLU A 458 -16.71 -27.48 8.39
CA GLU A 458 -16.96 -26.51 9.44
C GLU A 458 -17.08 -25.07 8.92
N LEU A 459 -16.59 -24.77 7.71
CA LEU A 459 -16.74 -23.42 7.14
C LEU A 459 -18.21 -23.14 6.83
N ASP A 460 -18.79 -22.24 7.62
CA ASP A 460 -20.20 -21.87 7.52
C ASP A 460 -20.39 -20.57 6.77
N THR A 461 -19.57 -19.56 7.10
CA THR A 461 -19.62 -18.23 6.50
C THR A 461 -18.22 -17.77 6.09
N LEU A 462 -18.10 -17.23 4.88
CA LEU A 462 -16.95 -16.47 4.41
C LEU A 462 -17.45 -15.34 3.53
N ILE A 463 -17.33 -14.12 4.05
CA ILE A 463 -17.74 -12.88 3.39
C ILE A 463 -16.51 -12.00 3.28
N VAL A 464 -16.27 -11.43 2.11
CA VAL A 464 -15.23 -10.42 1.89
C VAL A 464 -15.88 -9.17 1.31
N ASP A 465 -15.84 -8.07 2.04
CA ASP A 465 -16.46 -6.81 1.69
C ASP A 465 -15.40 -5.79 1.27
N VAL A 466 -15.22 -5.60 -0.04
CA VAL A 466 -14.15 -4.76 -0.61
C VAL A 466 -14.52 -3.29 -0.43
N GLN A 467 -13.79 -2.58 0.45
CA GLN A 467 -14.06 -1.17 0.71
C GLN A 467 -13.36 -0.19 -0.23
N SER A 468 -12.37 -0.67 -0.99
CA SER A 468 -11.51 0.16 -1.82
C SER A 468 -11.19 -0.56 -3.12
N LEU A 469 -11.38 0.11 -4.27
CA LEU A 469 -11.00 -0.50 -5.55
C LEU A 469 -9.48 -0.52 -5.72
N ARG A 470 -8.69 0.24 -4.94
CA ARG A 470 -7.21 0.12 -4.94
C ARG A 470 -6.74 -1.28 -4.52
N MET A 471 -7.58 -2.01 -3.77
CA MET A 471 -7.35 -3.41 -3.40
C MET A 471 -7.52 -4.37 -4.59
N LEU A 472 -8.20 -3.90 -5.62
CA LEU A 472 -8.47 -4.64 -6.84
C LEU A 472 -7.49 -4.16 -7.91
N THR A 473 -6.85 -5.08 -8.60
CA THR A 473 -6.09 -4.70 -9.78
C THR A 473 -7.08 -4.16 -10.80
N HIS A 474 -6.88 -2.92 -11.26
CA HIS A 474 -7.62 -2.38 -12.39
C HIS A 474 -7.14 -3.04 -13.68
N LEU A 475 -8.07 -3.57 -14.45
CA LEU A 475 -7.80 -4.16 -15.75
C LEU A 475 -8.64 -3.47 -16.82
N THR A 476 -8.05 -3.21 -17.98
CA THR A 476 -8.80 -2.80 -19.18
C THR A 476 -8.76 -3.95 -20.17
N ASP A 477 -9.88 -4.26 -20.83
CA ASP A 477 -9.82 -5.20 -21.95
C ASP A 477 -8.86 -4.68 -23.03
N ARG A 478 -8.09 -5.59 -23.65
CA ARG A 478 -7.13 -5.28 -24.73
C ARG A 478 -5.99 -4.30 -24.41
N GLU A 479 -5.86 -3.77 -23.19
CA GLU A 479 -4.61 -3.09 -22.83
C GLU A 479 -3.48 -4.12 -22.83
N GLU A 480 -2.54 -3.95 -23.77
CA GLU A 480 -1.30 -4.71 -23.82
C GLU A 480 -0.52 -4.41 -22.55
N PRO A 481 -0.31 -5.38 -21.64
CA PRO A 481 0.65 -5.17 -20.58
C PRO A 481 2.03 -5.27 -21.23
N GLU A 482 2.89 -4.28 -20.97
CA GLU A 482 4.31 -4.55 -20.78
C GLU A 482 4.49 -5.38 -19.49
N SER A 483 3.83 -6.54 -19.35
CA SER A 483 4.07 -7.42 -18.21
C SER A 483 5.36 -8.18 -18.52
N PRO A 484 6.44 -7.95 -17.75
CA PRO A 484 7.71 -8.64 -17.97
C PRO A 484 7.66 -10.13 -17.59
N TYR A 485 6.55 -10.60 -17.01
CA TYR A 485 6.41 -11.94 -16.43
C TYR A 485 5.79 -12.97 -17.38
N TRP A 486 5.41 -12.58 -18.59
CA TRP A 486 4.87 -13.54 -19.55
C TRP A 486 5.99 -14.36 -20.20
N PRO A 487 5.90 -15.72 -20.22
CA PRO A 487 7.03 -16.61 -20.53
C PRO A 487 7.53 -16.55 -22.00
N TRP A 488 6.88 -15.75 -22.85
CA TRP A 488 7.29 -15.54 -24.23
C TRP A 488 7.46 -14.04 -24.49
N PRO A 489 8.71 -13.56 -24.62
CA PRO A 489 9.00 -12.19 -25.03
C PRO A 489 8.24 -11.87 -26.33
N GLY A 490 7.33 -10.90 -26.27
CA GLY A 490 6.55 -10.45 -27.43
C GLY A 490 5.22 -11.16 -27.69
N SER A 491 4.75 -12.07 -26.82
CA SER A 491 3.34 -12.51 -26.89
C SER A 491 2.49 -11.67 -25.95
N THR A 492 1.51 -10.97 -26.50
CA THR A 492 0.55 -10.18 -25.77
C THR A 492 -0.63 -11.06 -25.38
N CYS A 493 -1.05 -10.98 -24.11
CA CYS A 493 -2.38 -11.46 -23.77
C CYS A 493 -3.40 -10.51 -24.43
N THR A 494 -3.88 -10.90 -25.60
CA THR A 494 -4.86 -10.12 -26.38
C THR A 494 -6.28 -10.19 -25.81
N ASN A 495 -6.52 -11.07 -24.84
CA ASN A 495 -7.85 -11.31 -24.26
C ASN A 495 -7.84 -11.21 -22.72
N ARG A 496 -7.40 -10.10 -22.12
CA ARG A 496 -7.83 -9.77 -20.74
C ARG A 496 -9.35 -9.59 -20.74
N PRO A 497 -10.09 -10.06 -19.71
CA PRO A 497 -9.61 -10.53 -18.38
C PRO A 497 -9.26 -12.02 -18.28
N LEU A 498 -9.42 -12.82 -19.34
CA LEU A 498 -9.23 -14.29 -19.27
C LEU A 498 -7.84 -14.67 -18.75
N CYS A 499 -6.79 -13.90 -19.10
CA CYS A 499 -5.41 -14.17 -18.70
C CYS A 499 -5.10 -13.98 -17.22
N VAL A 500 -5.97 -13.31 -16.44
CA VAL A 500 -5.78 -13.15 -14.99
C VAL A 500 -5.77 -14.52 -14.29
N GLY A 501 -6.49 -15.51 -14.84
CA GLY A 501 -6.43 -16.90 -14.37
C GLY A 501 -5.24 -17.71 -14.89
N TYR A 502 -4.49 -17.21 -15.89
CA TYR A 502 -3.38 -17.95 -16.52
C TYR A 502 -2.00 -17.60 -15.93
N MET A 503 -1.87 -16.49 -15.21
CA MET A 503 -0.62 -16.05 -14.61
C MET A 503 -0.53 -16.49 -13.14
N ASP A 504 0.59 -17.09 -12.74
CA ASP A 504 0.83 -17.55 -11.35
C ASP A 504 0.88 -16.39 -10.33
N ASP A 505 1.14 -15.17 -10.80
CA ASP A 505 1.23 -13.95 -10.00
C ASP A 505 -0.07 -13.11 -9.96
N ARG A 506 -1.09 -13.49 -10.74
CA ARG A 506 -2.44 -12.87 -10.83
C ARG A 506 -2.46 -11.34 -10.70
N ASP A 507 -1.41 -10.70 -11.22
CA ASP A 507 -1.22 -9.23 -11.29
C ASP A 507 -1.50 -8.48 -9.98
N GLY A 508 -1.28 -9.17 -8.86
CA GLY A 508 -1.38 -8.64 -7.50
C GLY A 508 -2.78 -8.30 -6.96
N ALA A 509 -3.83 -8.81 -7.61
CA ALA A 509 -5.20 -8.68 -7.14
C ALA A 509 -5.45 -9.44 -5.83
N LEU A 510 -6.44 -8.99 -5.04
CA LEU A 510 -6.88 -9.71 -3.84
C LEU A 510 -7.37 -11.12 -4.22
N ALA A 511 -6.79 -12.13 -3.59
CA ALA A 511 -7.24 -13.51 -3.72
C ALA A 511 -7.60 -14.15 -2.38
N VAL A 512 -8.65 -14.96 -2.40
CA VAL A 512 -9.12 -15.79 -1.29
C VAL A 512 -8.79 -17.25 -1.61
N GLN A 513 -7.90 -17.86 -0.82
CA GLN A 513 -7.50 -19.24 -1.01
C GLN A 513 -8.08 -20.17 0.07
N VAL A 514 -8.37 -21.41 -0.30
CA VAL A 514 -8.47 -22.54 0.64
C VAL A 514 -7.25 -23.44 0.45
N VAL A 515 -6.54 -23.65 1.56
CA VAL A 515 -5.22 -24.29 1.55
C VAL A 515 -5.23 -25.48 2.50
N ARG A 516 -4.57 -26.57 2.08
CA ARG A 516 -4.37 -27.77 2.92
C ARG A 516 -3.46 -27.45 4.09
N SER A 517 -3.90 -27.75 5.31
CA SER A 517 -3.13 -27.45 6.52
C SER A 517 -1.82 -28.26 6.61
N LEU A 518 -1.82 -29.51 6.12
CA LEU A 518 -0.67 -30.42 6.22
C LEU A 518 0.45 -30.11 5.20
N THR A 519 0.07 -29.64 4.01
CA THR A 519 1.00 -29.54 2.86
C THR A 519 1.20 -28.11 2.36
N ASP A 520 0.45 -27.15 2.90
CA ASP A 520 0.39 -25.76 2.41
C ASP A 520 -0.05 -25.63 0.95
N GLN A 521 -0.70 -26.67 0.43
CA GLN A 521 -1.08 -26.76 -0.97
C GLN A 521 -2.43 -26.05 -1.21
N PRO A 522 -2.50 -25.03 -2.06
CA PRO A 522 -3.76 -24.36 -2.37
C PRO A 522 -4.64 -25.26 -3.25
N LEU A 523 -5.91 -25.42 -2.88
CA LEU A 523 -6.89 -26.26 -3.59
C LEU A 523 -7.99 -25.45 -4.27
N TYR A 524 -8.19 -24.23 -3.80
CA TYR A 524 -9.16 -23.26 -4.27
C TYR A 524 -8.52 -21.87 -4.19
N GLU A 525 -8.75 -21.04 -5.19
CA GLU A 525 -8.43 -19.61 -5.15
C GLU A 525 -9.46 -18.84 -5.96
N ALA A 526 -10.04 -17.83 -5.34
CA ALA A 526 -10.88 -16.88 -6.01
C ALA A 526 -10.20 -15.50 -5.99
N THR A 527 -9.93 -14.95 -7.17
CA THR A 527 -9.32 -13.64 -7.34
C THR A 527 -10.37 -12.62 -7.70
N ILE A 528 -10.40 -11.52 -6.97
CA ILE A 528 -11.33 -10.42 -7.12
C ILE A 528 -10.56 -9.28 -7.79
N TYR A 529 -11.11 -8.71 -8.85
CA TYR A 529 -10.51 -7.57 -9.54
C TYR A 529 -11.56 -6.66 -10.14
N TRP A 530 -11.16 -5.43 -10.42
CA TRP A 530 -12.01 -4.42 -11.01
C TRP A 530 -11.57 -4.26 -12.46
N HIS A 531 -12.52 -4.22 -13.39
CA HIS A 531 -12.17 -4.04 -14.79
C HIS A 531 -13.11 -3.09 -15.51
N THR A 532 -12.58 -2.51 -16.59
CA THR A 532 -13.29 -1.68 -17.55
C THR A 532 -13.14 -2.28 -18.95
N HIS A 533 -14.18 -2.15 -19.77
CA HIS A 533 -14.12 -2.62 -21.16
C HIS A 533 -13.30 -1.67 -22.03
N ALA A 534 -12.65 -2.23 -23.06
CA ALA A 534 -12.05 -1.43 -24.14
C ALA A 534 -13.13 -0.86 -25.07
N GLU A 535 -12.82 0.29 -25.64
CA GLU A 535 -13.64 0.89 -26.70
C GLU A 535 -13.85 -0.11 -27.86
N GLY A 536 -15.10 -0.23 -28.33
CA GLY A 536 -15.46 -1.04 -29.49
C GLY A 536 -15.70 -2.53 -29.24
N TYR A 537 -15.86 -2.98 -27.99
CA TYR A 537 -16.36 -4.32 -27.71
C TYR A 537 -17.91 -4.36 -27.87
N PRO A 538 -18.47 -5.26 -28.70
CA PRO A 538 -19.90 -5.25 -29.09
C PRO A 538 -20.86 -5.69 -27.98
N GLU A 539 -20.35 -5.99 -26.79
CA GLU A 539 -21.16 -6.55 -25.71
C GLU A 539 -22.00 -5.49 -24.99
N ASN A 540 -21.72 -4.18 -25.17
CA ASN A 540 -22.57 -3.12 -24.58
C ASN A 540 -22.37 -1.69 -25.14
N ASP A 541 -22.92 -1.39 -26.32
CA ASP A 541 -23.05 0.00 -26.82
C ASP A 541 -23.75 0.93 -25.79
N ALA A 542 -24.62 0.35 -24.96
CA ALA A 542 -25.34 1.06 -23.90
C ALA A 542 -24.42 1.52 -22.75
N GLU A 543 -23.39 0.73 -22.38
CA GLU A 543 -22.44 1.13 -21.32
C GLU A 543 -21.48 2.19 -21.83
N GLN A 544 -20.99 2.06 -23.07
CA GLN A 544 -20.16 3.11 -23.68
C GLN A 544 -20.93 4.44 -23.80
N ALA A 545 -22.22 4.38 -24.13
CA ALA A 545 -23.08 5.55 -24.15
C ALA A 545 -23.34 6.11 -22.74
N ALA A 546 -23.52 5.25 -21.73
CA ALA A 546 -23.69 5.66 -20.34
C ALA A 546 -22.42 6.31 -19.78
N ASP A 547 -21.25 5.74 -20.06
CA ASP A 547 -19.95 6.30 -19.74
C ASP A 547 -19.78 7.66 -20.41
N ALA A 548 -20.00 7.76 -21.73
CA ALA A 548 -19.87 9.02 -22.45
C ALA A 548 -20.82 10.10 -21.89
N ALA A 549 -22.06 9.74 -21.56
CA ALA A 549 -23.03 10.64 -20.95
C ALA A 549 -22.59 11.09 -19.54
N TRP A 550 -22.08 10.16 -18.74
CA TRP A 550 -21.54 10.45 -17.41
C TRP A 550 -20.30 11.34 -17.46
N ARG A 551 -19.35 11.06 -18.37
CA ARG A 551 -18.16 11.88 -18.60
C ARG A 551 -18.56 13.31 -18.95
N ALA A 552 -19.49 13.46 -19.89
CA ALA A 552 -20.02 14.76 -20.28
C ALA A 552 -20.66 15.48 -19.08
N ALA A 553 -21.40 14.76 -18.24
CA ALA A 553 -22.07 15.31 -17.07
C ALA A 553 -21.09 15.76 -15.97
N ILE A 554 -19.98 15.06 -15.74
CA ILE A 554 -18.92 15.55 -14.83
C ILE A 554 -18.26 16.80 -15.41
N GLN A 555 -17.89 16.77 -16.69
CA GLN A 555 -17.22 17.90 -17.35
C GLN A 555 -18.10 19.16 -17.34
N SER A 556 -19.44 19.01 -17.42
CA SER A 556 -20.37 20.13 -17.27
C SER A 556 -20.71 20.49 -15.83
N GLY A 557 -20.22 19.74 -14.84
CA GLY A 557 -20.56 19.92 -13.42
C GLY A 557 -22.01 19.60 -13.08
N THR A 558 -22.68 18.77 -13.90
CA THR A 558 -24.10 18.39 -13.74
C THR A 558 -24.28 16.97 -13.21
N ALA A 559 -23.22 16.15 -13.18
CA ALA A 559 -23.25 14.85 -12.50
C ALA A 559 -22.89 15.03 -11.03
N ASP A 560 -23.67 14.37 -10.17
CA ASP A 560 -23.32 14.13 -8.78
C ASP A 560 -22.28 12.99 -8.74
N TYR A 561 -21.04 13.29 -9.14
CA TYR A 561 -19.92 12.37 -9.01
C TYR A 561 -18.70 13.03 -8.40
N GLY A 562 -18.05 12.30 -7.50
CA GLY A 562 -16.94 12.78 -6.72
C GLY A 562 -17.38 13.43 -5.41
N THR A 563 -16.43 14.07 -4.76
CA THR A 563 -16.62 14.76 -3.49
C THR A 563 -16.99 16.22 -3.72
N SER A 564 -18.06 16.69 -3.09
CA SER A 564 -18.33 18.10 -2.90
C SER A 564 -18.03 18.53 -1.47
N LEU A 565 -17.17 19.53 -1.30
CA LEU A 565 -16.83 20.11 0.00
C LEU A 565 -17.27 21.58 0.06
N ARG A 566 -18.27 21.89 0.90
CA ARG A 566 -18.71 23.26 1.17
C ARG A 566 -18.25 23.68 2.55
N ALA A 567 -17.57 24.82 2.67
CA ALA A 567 -17.06 25.32 3.94
C ALA A 567 -17.43 26.79 4.16
N GLY A 568 -18.23 27.04 5.18
CA GLY A 568 -18.77 28.35 5.48
C GLY A 568 -17.83 29.24 6.30
N PRO A 569 -18.26 30.49 6.59
CA PRO A 569 -17.42 31.48 7.26
C PRO A 569 -17.04 31.14 8.71
N LYS A 570 -17.69 30.14 9.32
CA LYS A 570 -17.41 29.67 10.68
C LYS A 570 -16.60 28.38 10.70
N THR A 571 -16.29 27.79 9.55
CA THR A 571 -15.53 26.55 9.46
C THR A 571 -14.06 26.78 9.79
N ARG A 572 -13.54 25.99 10.73
CA ARG A 572 -12.16 26.03 11.22
C ARG A 572 -11.56 24.64 11.22
N LEU A 573 -10.73 24.34 10.23
CA LEU A 573 -9.90 23.15 10.16
C LEU A 573 -8.48 23.55 10.60
N LEU A 574 -8.11 23.18 11.81
CA LEU A 574 -6.84 23.56 12.44
C LEU A 574 -6.01 22.30 12.61
N PHE A 575 -4.86 22.23 11.95
CA PHE A 575 -3.95 21.11 12.14
C PHE A 575 -3.31 21.21 13.52
N GLU A 576 -3.40 20.13 14.29
CA GLU A 576 -2.68 19.97 15.55
C GLU A 576 -2.05 18.57 15.52
N ASN A 577 -0.74 18.48 15.29
CA ASN A 577 -0.06 17.19 15.13
C ASN A 577 -0.27 16.28 16.35
N ALA A 578 -0.26 16.87 17.55
CA ALA A 578 -0.54 16.15 18.79
C ALA A 578 -1.94 15.50 18.84
N GLN A 579 -2.94 16.00 18.12
CA GLN A 579 -4.27 15.38 18.03
C GLN A 579 -4.25 14.18 17.10
N VAL A 580 -3.66 14.34 15.92
CA VAL A 580 -3.50 13.29 14.91
C VAL A 580 -2.68 12.14 15.46
N ALA A 581 -1.49 12.42 16.00
CA ALA A 581 -0.62 11.44 16.59
C ALA A 581 -1.38 10.58 17.63
N ARG A 582 -2.20 11.17 18.51
CA ARG A 582 -2.97 10.40 19.49
C ARG A 582 -3.98 9.44 18.86
N VAL A 583 -4.64 9.85 17.78
CA VAL A 583 -5.53 8.96 17.03
C VAL A 583 -4.73 7.83 16.41
N LEU A 584 -3.63 8.15 15.72
CA LEU A 584 -2.76 7.14 15.10
C LEU A 584 -2.21 6.12 16.12
N ASN A 585 -1.81 6.58 17.31
CA ASN A 585 -1.39 5.71 18.41
C ASN A 585 -2.52 4.81 18.90
N ARG A 586 -3.74 5.35 19.06
CA ARG A 586 -4.90 4.56 19.46
C ARG A 586 -5.22 3.46 18.43
N LEU A 587 -4.95 3.75 17.17
CA LEU A 587 -5.08 2.84 16.04
C LEU A 587 -3.84 1.95 15.86
N GLY A 588 -2.81 2.05 16.71
CA GLY A 588 -1.61 1.21 16.60
C GLY A 588 -0.81 1.43 15.30
N PHE A 589 -0.93 2.60 14.67
CA PHE A 589 0.00 2.99 13.61
C PHE A 589 1.33 3.40 14.25
N ASN A 590 2.43 2.89 13.70
CA ASN A 590 3.77 3.33 14.08
C ASN A 590 3.89 4.82 13.72
N GLN A 591 4.07 5.65 14.74
CA GLN A 591 3.90 7.10 14.63
C GLN A 591 5.07 7.81 13.96
N LEU A 592 6.12 7.09 13.55
CA LEU A 592 7.38 7.71 13.21
C LEU A 592 7.74 7.32 11.79
N GLU A 593 7.82 8.34 10.94
CA GLU A 593 8.41 8.18 9.61
C GLU A 593 9.90 7.96 9.82
N LEU A 594 10.41 6.88 9.24
CA LEU A 594 11.82 6.56 9.31
C LEU A 594 12.55 7.16 8.11
N LEU A 595 13.13 8.34 8.30
CA LEU A 595 13.90 9.01 7.27
C LEU A 595 15.34 8.50 7.26
N HIS A 596 15.76 7.88 6.16
CA HIS A 596 17.16 7.52 5.94
C HIS A 596 17.99 8.78 5.63
N VAL A 597 18.81 9.21 6.59
CA VAL A 597 19.66 10.41 6.45
C VAL A 597 20.90 10.11 5.60
N GLY A 598 21.38 8.87 5.63
CA GLY A 598 22.45 8.40 4.78
C GLY A 598 23.18 7.17 5.32
N SER A 599 23.82 6.44 4.41
CA SER A 599 24.64 5.27 4.72
C SER A 599 26.03 5.39 4.10
N PHE A 600 27.03 4.93 4.83
CA PHE A 600 28.42 4.87 4.40
C PHE A 600 28.92 3.43 4.55
N VAL A 601 29.54 2.90 3.50
CA VAL A 601 30.04 1.51 3.47
C VAL A 601 31.56 1.52 3.31
N GLU A 602 32.25 0.90 4.25
CA GLU A 602 33.70 0.69 4.26
C GLU A 602 34.01 -0.80 4.08
N ASP A 603 34.90 -1.12 3.15
CA ASP A 603 35.48 -2.47 3.07
C ASP A 603 36.67 -2.55 4.03
N VAL A 604 36.50 -3.31 5.11
CA VAL A 604 37.50 -3.48 6.18
C VAL A 604 38.23 -4.81 6.06
N SER A 605 38.03 -5.55 4.97
CA SER A 605 38.82 -6.73 4.63
C SER A 605 40.28 -6.33 4.61
N SER A 606 41.05 -6.74 5.63
CA SER A 606 42.37 -6.18 5.93
C SER A 606 43.23 -6.12 4.67
N PRO A 607 43.93 -4.99 4.39
CA PRO A 607 44.99 -5.02 3.41
C PRO A 607 45.99 -6.07 3.91
N SER A 608 46.15 -7.16 3.15
CA SER A 608 47.16 -8.19 3.43
C SER A 608 48.43 -7.50 3.92
N PRO A 609 49.03 -7.92 5.04
CA PRO A 609 50.22 -7.28 5.59
C PRO A 609 51.24 -7.18 4.45
N THR A 610 51.62 -5.95 4.14
CA THR A 610 52.63 -5.64 3.13
C THR A 610 53.90 -6.37 3.54
N ILE A 611 54.15 -7.54 2.95
CA ILE A 611 55.42 -8.22 3.08
C ILE A 611 56.45 -7.22 2.52
N PRO A 612 57.45 -6.79 3.29
CA PRO A 612 58.44 -5.84 2.81
C PRO A 612 59.17 -6.47 1.62
N SER A 613 58.88 -5.97 0.42
CA SER A 613 59.54 -6.38 -0.82
C SER A 613 61.03 -6.03 -0.72
N GLY A 614 61.87 -7.06 -0.56
CA GLY A 614 63.31 -6.92 -0.76
C GLY A 614 63.63 -6.49 -2.19
N PRO A 615 64.79 -5.84 -2.43
CA PRO A 615 65.15 -5.34 -3.75
C PRO A 615 65.52 -6.50 -4.67
N SER A 616 64.84 -6.61 -5.81
CA SER A 616 65.27 -7.47 -6.91
C SER A 616 64.69 -6.99 -8.24
N PRO A 617 65.35 -7.36 -9.35
CA PRO A 617 65.92 -6.39 -10.27
C PRO A 617 65.05 -6.14 -11.50
N SER A 618 65.36 -5.01 -12.13
CA SER A 618 65.02 -4.63 -13.51
C SER A 618 64.93 -5.81 -14.49
N GLY A 619 63.74 -5.98 -15.08
CA GLY A 619 63.49 -6.83 -16.24
C GLY A 619 62.10 -6.50 -16.81
N GLY A 620 62.06 -5.98 -18.03
CA GLY A 620 60.83 -5.54 -18.70
C GLY A 620 59.99 -6.68 -19.28
N GLY A 621 58.73 -6.35 -19.58
CA GLY A 621 57.79 -7.20 -20.28
C GLY A 621 56.39 -6.59 -20.22
N ASP A 622 55.98 -5.94 -21.32
CA ASP A 622 54.58 -5.65 -21.65
C ASP A 622 53.78 -6.96 -21.63
N ASP A 623 52.56 -6.94 -21.07
CA ASP A 623 51.41 -7.70 -21.57
C ASP A 623 50.11 -7.20 -20.91
N GLY A 624 49.11 -6.93 -21.75
CA GLY A 624 47.88 -6.21 -21.42
C GLY A 624 46.81 -7.03 -20.70
N GLY A 625 46.06 -6.34 -19.84
CA GLY A 625 44.84 -6.83 -19.21
C GLY A 625 43.86 -5.66 -18.99
N THR A 626 42.77 -5.68 -19.75
CA THR A 626 41.71 -4.65 -19.84
C THR A 626 40.90 -4.52 -18.55
N GLY A 627 41.34 -3.65 -17.64
CA GLY A 627 40.49 -3.04 -16.61
C GLY A 627 40.18 -1.61 -17.01
N GLY A 628 39.09 -1.39 -17.75
CA GLY A 628 38.66 -0.03 -18.13
C GLY A 628 38.42 0.83 -16.87
N PRO A 629 38.75 2.13 -16.90
CA PRO A 629 38.54 3.01 -15.76
C PRO A 629 37.05 3.03 -15.40
N GLN A 630 36.74 2.73 -14.13
CA GLN A 630 35.40 2.85 -13.61
C GLN A 630 34.98 4.31 -13.62
N ILE A 631 33.88 4.61 -14.32
CA ILE A 631 33.31 5.95 -14.46
C ILE A 631 31.94 6.02 -13.79
N VAL A 632 31.61 7.18 -13.24
CA VAL A 632 30.35 7.49 -12.56
C VAL A 632 29.79 8.80 -13.11
N THR A 633 28.49 8.86 -13.32
CA THR A 633 27.79 10.06 -13.79
C THR A 633 27.44 10.96 -12.62
N VAL A 634 27.71 12.26 -12.75
CA VAL A 634 27.39 13.30 -11.77
C VAL A 634 26.76 14.53 -12.44
N CYS A 635 25.92 15.25 -11.71
CA CYS A 635 25.46 16.58 -12.10
C CYS A 635 26.39 17.64 -11.51
N HIS A 636 27.15 18.31 -12.39
CA HIS A 636 28.08 19.38 -12.02
C HIS A 636 27.58 20.71 -12.59
N LYS A 637 27.09 21.60 -11.72
CA LYS A 637 26.59 22.94 -12.10
C LYS A 637 25.53 22.88 -13.22
N GLY A 638 24.54 22.00 -13.07
CA GLY A 638 23.46 21.83 -14.06
C GLY A 638 23.87 21.11 -15.35
N LYS A 639 25.11 20.60 -15.45
CA LYS A 639 25.57 19.78 -16.59
C LYS A 639 25.93 18.36 -16.14
N THR A 640 25.35 17.37 -16.80
CA THR A 640 25.71 15.96 -16.61
C THR A 640 27.13 15.72 -17.11
N LYS A 641 27.98 15.15 -16.25
CA LYS A 641 29.36 14.76 -16.58
C LYS A 641 29.63 13.33 -16.13
N THR A 642 30.53 12.65 -16.81
CA THR A 642 31.10 11.38 -16.36
C THR A 642 32.49 11.62 -15.81
N VAL A 643 32.74 11.16 -14.59
CA VAL A 643 34.02 11.32 -13.88
C VAL A 643 34.54 9.94 -13.50
N SER A 644 35.84 9.78 -13.26
CA SER A 644 36.35 8.52 -12.71
C SER A 644 35.83 8.32 -11.28
N LEU A 645 35.60 7.08 -10.88
CA LEU A 645 35.12 6.74 -9.53
C LEU A 645 36.06 7.31 -8.44
N SER A 646 37.36 7.35 -8.71
CA SER A 646 38.37 7.96 -7.84
C SER A 646 38.22 9.46 -7.64
N SER A 647 37.55 10.17 -8.55
CA SER A 647 37.31 11.62 -8.48
C SER A 647 35.96 11.97 -7.86
N LEU A 648 35.08 10.99 -7.62
CA LEU A 648 33.73 11.21 -7.13
C LEU A 648 33.71 12.00 -5.81
N ALA A 649 34.55 11.63 -4.85
CA ALA A 649 34.61 12.30 -3.55
C ALA A 649 34.97 13.80 -3.65
N SER A 650 35.85 14.17 -4.59
CA SER A 650 36.21 15.59 -4.82
C SER A 650 35.08 16.37 -5.49
N HIS A 651 34.30 15.72 -6.36
CA HIS A 651 33.14 16.33 -7.01
C HIS A 651 32.01 16.57 -6.00
N LEU A 652 31.70 15.57 -5.18
CA LEU A 652 30.72 15.72 -4.08
C LEU A 652 31.14 16.79 -3.07
N GLY A 653 32.43 16.86 -2.73
CA GLY A 653 32.97 17.88 -1.83
C GLY A 653 32.86 19.32 -2.35
N HIS A 654 32.63 19.51 -3.65
CA HIS A 654 32.44 20.82 -4.28
C HIS A 654 30.97 21.11 -4.66
N GLY A 655 30.03 20.28 -4.21
CA GLY A 655 28.59 20.50 -4.37
C GLY A 655 27.94 19.81 -5.57
N ASP A 656 28.60 18.84 -6.21
CA ASP A 656 27.99 18.03 -7.26
C ASP A 656 27.08 16.94 -6.66
N SER A 657 26.11 16.46 -7.45
CA SER A 657 25.26 15.32 -7.07
C SER A 657 25.50 14.11 -7.97
N VAL A 658 25.33 12.90 -7.44
CA VAL A 658 25.41 11.66 -8.25
C VAL A 658 24.19 11.55 -9.14
N GLY A 659 24.39 11.16 -10.40
CA GLY A 659 23.31 10.97 -11.38
C GLY A 659 23.25 12.08 -12.43
N PHE A 660 22.19 12.05 -13.23
CA PHE A 660 21.93 13.04 -14.26
C PHE A 660 21.43 14.36 -13.64
N CYS A 661 21.69 15.48 -14.30
CA CYS A 661 21.02 16.71 -13.91
C CYS A 661 19.51 16.61 -14.17
N PRO A 662 18.66 17.18 -13.30
CA PRO A 662 17.24 17.36 -13.58
C PRO A 662 17.08 18.07 -14.92
N ARG A 663 16.15 17.60 -15.77
CA ARG A 663 15.76 18.36 -16.97
C ARG A 663 15.07 19.62 -16.48
N VAL A 664 15.78 20.75 -16.52
CA VAL A 664 15.13 22.06 -16.39
C VAL A 664 14.28 22.20 -17.65
N GLY A 665 12.95 22.25 -17.50
CA GLY A 665 12.05 22.58 -18.59
C GLY A 665 12.49 23.92 -19.18
N GLY A 666 12.73 23.94 -20.50
CA GLY A 666 13.37 25.06 -21.17
C GLY A 666 12.55 26.34 -21.09
N ASP A 667 13.19 27.39 -20.62
CA ASP A 667 12.91 28.75 -21.08
C ASP A 667 13.74 28.94 -22.36
N GLU A 668 13.05 29.02 -23.49
CA GLU A 668 13.59 29.55 -24.74
C GLU A 668 13.79 31.06 -24.53
N GLU A 669 15.03 31.48 -24.26
CA GLU A 669 15.43 32.87 -24.50
C GLU A 669 16.13 32.93 -25.87
N ASP A 670 15.42 33.57 -26.79
CA ASP A 670 15.90 34.09 -28.06
C ASP A 670 17.07 35.05 -27.82
N ASP A 671 18.28 34.65 -28.22
CA ASP A 671 19.38 35.57 -28.51
C ASP A 671 19.46 35.71 -30.04
N ASP A 672 18.77 36.73 -30.55
CA ASP A 672 19.13 37.44 -31.77
C ASP A 672 20.50 38.13 -31.56
N ASP A 673 21.49 37.86 -32.42
CA ASP A 673 22.36 38.90 -33.00
C ASP A 673 23.40 38.30 -34.00
N ASP A 674 23.51 39.02 -35.12
CA ASP A 674 24.61 39.13 -36.12
C ASP A 674 24.84 38.06 -37.22
N ASP A 675 24.16 38.28 -38.37
CA ASP A 675 24.79 38.60 -39.68
C ASP A 675 23.83 39.37 -40.62
#